data_AF-A0A6J7JYR9-F1
#
_entry.id   AF-A0A6J7JYR9-F1
#
_cell.length_a   1.000
_cell.length_b   1.000
_cell.length_c   1.000
_cell.angle_alpha   90.00
_cell.angle_beta   90.00
_cell.angle_gamma   90.00
#
_symmetry.space_group_name_H-M   'P 1'
#
loop_
_entity.id
_entity.type
_entity.pdbx_description
1 polymer ?
#
loop_
_entity_poly.entity_id
_entity_poly.type
_entity_poly.pdbx_seq_one_letter_code
_entity_poly.pdbx_strand_id
1 'polypeptide(L)'
;MTETRTGRVEYGSRAFEQDAGHAIRGDVVRALIELITNSDDAYGDSPGEIVIRLAPTGKADYPVSVSVHDSAKGLDAQGLIANFGVLGAEKDQSEAGAHVRGLLGRGAKDVASLGPVMFEAVRDGFYSCFELAQDGSWELTADTLAIDDDICDEMRIEPGQNGLTATVHVAKKFSVPNRATLLTKLGTNAQLRDLAARRPIMVQDARTDLTTKRVEPQVASGEVVIDKGIELQGYSPVHLTVYRMPIKANGTVTPYSLHGLLIKSDVSVFENTWFGLDQRPESAFFCGVIDAPQISTIIRAYDAKDGDLGGPVRLLSRDRDGLVKEHPYRKELARAVMLEVQPLFDALAKQMDAGRKQGASLEKAFKVARDALRDQLTAMMSEIEDDTPGGIGPKAAEALVIIPPVRILQPGESVVLTARAVDEPSVQGAVTIESPSGDDVLAAVECESDWVAHTRLPAFQTQIGVTAGLTTGSADVKLEIPGHVARARILVVAPEEVDAPSLPEGLEVLPLRASVAPGRGKRLNVRAPIEYVGEELIVGASGVPLADVNGAVALAPEPGGRWASATVSLKAGSEKGEAKVRVELPGVGDKTATVVVDEAAGRGGMDFSIDLIAHKSPNRRVRVGGDAGMLEITVYGLHPSFAGVFGKYSDVNAKFADEDSPQARAVLAEVVALALATYGTEREYERRPEMLSDATRVLLRTAERAALFQATLHRALAPAE
;
A
#
# COMPACT_ATOMS: atom_id res chain seq x y z
N MET A 1 -55.63 37.75 10.79
CA MET A 1 -55.44 37.33 12.19
C MET A 1 -54.17 36.52 12.18
N THR A 2 -53.27 36.71 13.13
CA THR A 2 -51.97 36.01 13.11
C THR A 2 -52.01 34.96 14.21
N GLU A 3 -51.74 33.71 13.86
CA GLU A 3 -51.61 32.62 14.83
C GLU A 3 -50.14 32.49 15.25
N THR A 4 -49.88 32.54 16.56
CA THR A 4 -48.54 32.29 17.11
C THR A 4 -48.53 30.98 17.89
N ARG A 5 -47.51 30.15 17.68
CA ARG A 5 -47.26 28.90 18.41
C ARG A 5 -45.82 28.87 18.85
N THR A 6 -45.54 28.30 20.02
CA THR A 6 -44.18 28.13 20.51
C THR A 6 -43.93 26.68 20.88
N GLY A 7 -42.67 26.29 20.88
CA GLY A 7 -42.27 24.95 21.29
C GLY A 7 -40.77 24.81 21.42
N ARG A 8 -40.34 23.56 21.51
CA ARG A 8 -38.93 23.18 21.53
C ARG A 8 -38.74 22.04 20.57
N VAL A 9 -37.56 21.98 19.93
CA VAL A 9 -37.21 20.82 19.12
C VAL A 9 -37.33 19.57 19.99
N GLU A 10 -37.98 18.53 19.49
CA GLU A 10 -38.18 17.26 20.19
C GLU A 10 -36.86 16.46 20.30
N TYR A 11 -35.92 17.01 21.08
CA TYR A 11 -34.60 16.49 21.43
C TYR A 11 -34.02 17.34 22.57
N GLY A 12 -33.24 16.76 23.49
CA GLY A 12 -32.67 17.54 24.60
C GLY A 12 -31.71 18.63 24.11
N SER A 13 -31.86 19.88 24.57
CA SER A 13 -31.12 21.04 24.05
C SER A 13 -29.61 20.93 24.06
N ARG A 14 -29.03 20.28 25.06
CA ARG A 14 -27.57 20.06 25.11
C ARG A 14 -27.09 19.14 23.99
N ALA A 15 -27.89 18.12 23.66
CA ALA A 15 -27.58 17.21 22.58
C ALA A 15 -27.77 17.89 21.22
N PHE A 16 -28.81 18.73 21.09
CA PHE A 16 -29.02 19.54 19.88
C PHE A 16 -27.84 20.49 19.63
N GLU A 17 -27.43 21.26 20.64
CA GLU A 17 -26.34 22.23 20.51
C GLU A 17 -25.00 21.55 20.18
N GLN A 18 -24.71 20.40 20.80
CA GLN A 18 -23.50 19.62 20.52
C GLN A 18 -23.51 19.03 19.11
N ASP A 19 -24.60 18.37 18.71
CA ASP A 19 -24.73 17.74 17.39
C ASP A 19 -24.69 18.80 16.27
N ALA A 20 -25.44 19.90 16.43
CA ALA A 20 -25.45 21.01 15.48
C ALA A 20 -24.08 21.72 15.40
N GLY A 21 -23.42 21.92 16.54
CA GLY A 21 -22.10 22.51 16.63
C GLY A 21 -21.01 21.66 15.96
N HIS A 22 -21.04 20.34 16.18
CA HIS A 22 -20.15 19.39 15.50
C HIS A 22 -20.42 19.35 13.98
N ALA A 23 -21.67 19.57 13.59
CA ALA A 23 -22.07 19.49 12.20
C ALA A 23 -21.56 20.65 11.34
N ILE A 24 -21.78 21.87 11.80
CA ILE A 24 -21.44 23.10 11.08
C ILE A 24 -20.02 23.57 11.39
N ARG A 25 -19.48 23.25 12.58
CA ARG A 25 -18.12 23.60 13.05
C ARG A 25 -17.80 25.11 12.93
N GLY A 26 -18.81 25.95 13.08
CA GLY A 26 -18.66 27.41 12.93
C GLY A 26 -18.39 27.88 11.50
N ASP A 27 -18.53 27.02 10.48
CA ASP A 27 -18.27 27.36 9.08
C ASP A 27 -19.58 27.72 8.35
N VAL A 28 -19.73 29.01 8.03
CA VAL A 28 -20.87 29.54 7.26
C VAL A 28 -21.02 28.88 5.90
N VAL A 29 -19.93 28.44 5.27
CA VAL A 29 -20.01 27.75 3.97
C VAL A 29 -20.66 26.38 4.11
N ARG A 30 -20.40 25.66 5.21
CA ARG A 30 -21.10 24.39 5.50
C ARG A 30 -22.60 24.62 5.66
N ALA A 31 -23.00 25.66 6.38
CA ALA A 31 -24.42 26.01 6.52
C ALA A 31 -25.08 26.34 5.17
N LEU A 32 -24.40 27.12 4.33
CA LEU A 32 -24.88 27.44 2.99
C LEU A 32 -25.03 26.21 2.09
N ILE A 33 -24.08 25.26 2.12
CA ILE A 33 -24.19 24.01 1.35
C ILE A 33 -25.48 23.26 1.73
N GLU A 34 -25.79 23.16 3.02
CA GLU A 34 -27.01 22.50 3.49
C GLU A 34 -28.28 23.25 3.04
N LEU A 35 -28.31 24.58 3.14
CA LEU A 35 -29.47 25.36 2.72
C LEU A 35 -29.69 25.32 1.19
N ILE A 36 -28.62 25.47 0.39
CA ILE A 36 -28.67 25.39 -1.08
C ILE A 36 -29.17 24.02 -1.54
N THR A 37 -28.68 22.95 -0.91
CA THR A 37 -29.11 21.59 -1.28
C THR A 37 -30.58 21.33 -0.91
N ASN A 38 -31.08 21.87 0.20
CA ASN A 38 -32.50 21.80 0.54
C ASN A 38 -33.38 22.59 -0.45
N SER A 39 -32.95 23.78 -0.86
CA SER A 39 -33.67 24.57 -1.89
C SER A 39 -33.70 23.83 -3.22
N ASP A 40 -32.60 23.21 -3.62
CA ASP A 40 -32.56 22.41 -4.84
C ASP A 40 -33.48 21.17 -4.77
N ASP A 41 -33.49 20.46 -3.64
CA ASP A 41 -34.43 19.35 -3.40
C ASP A 41 -35.90 19.83 -3.46
N ALA A 42 -36.18 21.06 -3.02
CA ALA A 42 -37.52 21.64 -3.06
C ALA A 42 -37.99 21.91 -4.50
N TYR A 43 -37.07 22.30 -5.40
CA TYR A 43 -37.36 22.43 -6.83
C TYR A 43 -37.51 21.09 -7.53
N GLY A 44 -36.73 20.08 -7.14
CA GLY A 44 -36.63 18.81 -7.88
C GLY A 44 -36.20 19.06 -9.33
N ASP A 45 -36.97 18.51 -10.28
CA ASP A 45 -36.75 18.72 -11.72
C ASP A 45 -37.24 20.10 -12.23
N SER A 46 -37.95 20.87 -11.40
CA SER A 46 -38.49 22.16 -11.80
C SER A 46 -37.37 23.19 -12.01
N PRO A 47 -37.47 24.07 -13.02
CA PRO A 47 -36.53 25.17 -13.20
C PRO A 47 -36.67 26.19 -12.05
N GLY A 48 -35.61 26.94 -11.80
CA GLY A 48 -35.58 27.98 -10.78
C GLY A 48 -34.15 28.29 -10.36
N GLU A 49 -33.95 29.45 -9.75
CA GLU A 49 -32.66 29.87 -9.22
C GLU A 49 -32.65 29.86 -7.69
N ILE A 50 -31.45 29.77 -7.12
CA ILE A 50 -31.23 29.88 -5.68
C ILE A 50 -30.46 31.17 -5.42
N VAL A 51 -31.00 32.05 -4.59
CA VAL A 51 -30.37 33.35 -4.29
C VAL A 51 -29.82 33.33 -2.87
N ILE A 52 -28.54 33.66 -2.72
CA ILE A 52 -27.84 33.84 -1.46
C ILE A 52 -27.66 35.33 -1.22
N ARG A 53 -28.11 35.83 -0.07
CA ARG A 53 -27.95 37.23 0.32
C ARG A 53 -27.15 37.34 1.61
N LEU A 54 -26.16 38.23 1.63
CA LEU A 54 -25.42 38.63 2.82
C LEU A 54 -25.79 40.07 3.15
N ALA A 55 -26.19 40.36 4.39
CA ALA A 55 -26.60 41.71 4.78
C ALA A 55 -26.14 42.06 6.20
N PRO A 56 -25.79 43.33 6.48
CA PRO A 56 -25.62 43.79 7.85
C PRO A 56 -26.98 43.84 8.55
N THR A 57 -27.02 43.47 9.84
CA THR A 57 -28.28 43.46 10.62
C THR A 57 -28.46 44.69 11.52
N GLY A 58 -27.38 45.44 11.76
CA GLY A 58 -27.33 46.47 12.81
C GLY A 58 -27.31 45.94 14.24
N LYS A 59 -27.38 44.62 14.47
CA LYS A 59 -27.37 43.99 15.80
C LYS A 59 -25.94 43.63 16.22
N ALA A 60 -25.49 44.11 17.38
CA ALA A 60 -24.11 43.92 17.84
C ALA A 60 -23.69 42.46 18.03
N ASP A 61 -24.59 41.59 18.50
CA ASP A 61 -24.29 40.17 18.71
C ASP A 61 -24.40 39.32 17.45
N TYR A 62 -25.09 39.83 16.42
CA TYR A 62 -25.35 39.15 15.16
C TYR A 62 -25.10 40.06 13.97
N PRO A 63 -23.87 40.56 13.75
CA PRO A 63 -23.61 41.69 12.86
C PRO A 63 -23.97 41.47 11.40
N VAL A 64 -24.06 40.20 10.96
CA VAL A 64 -24.35 39.80 9.58
C VAL A 64 -25.42 38.73 9.55
N SER A 65 -26.38 38.85 8.63
CA SER A 65 -27.27 37.76 8.24
C SER A 65 -26.83 37.16 6.90
N VAL A 66 -27.06 35.85 6.76
CA VAL A 66 -26.89 35.11 5.52
C VAL A 66 -28.21 34.40 5.24
N SER A 67 -28.83 34.69 4.10
CA SER A 67 -30.09 34.08 3.70
C SER A 67 -30.02 33.36 2.36
N VAL A 68 -30.77 32.26 2.24
CA VAL A 68 -30.94 31.47 1.01
C VAL A 68 -32.42 31.49 0.65
N HIS A 69 -32.72 31.92 -0.57
CA HIS A 69 -34.06 32.13 -1.09
C HIS A 69 -34.30 31.17 -2.26
N ASP A 70 -35.48 30.55 -2.29
CA ASP A 70 -36.01 29.82 -3.43
C ASP A 70 -37.49 30.15 -3.67
N SER A 71 -37.92 30.00 -4.92
CA SER A 71 -39.32 30.10 -5.36
C SER A 71 -39.88 28.73 -5.73
N ALA A 72 -39.54 27.71 -4.94
CA ALA A 72 -39.98 26.33 -5.14
C ALA A 72 -41.37 26.09 -4.54
N LYS A 73 -41.60 24.92 -3.95
CA LYS A 73 -42.93 24.51 -3.46
C LYS A 73 -43.45 25.26 -2.21
N GLY A 74 -42.56 25.91 -1.45
CA GLY A 74 -42.90 26.49 -0.15
C GLY A 74 -43.34 25.46 0.90
N LEU A 75 -43.70 25.94 2.09
CA LEU A 75 -44.25 25.13 3.19
C LEU A 75 -45.37 25.91 3.87
N ASP A 76 -46.37 25.20 4.38
CA ASP A 76 -47.38 25.77 5.27
C ASP A 76 -46.90 25.69 6.73
N ALA A 77 -47.67 26.30 7.63
CA ALA A 77 -47.41 26.31 9.08
C ALA A 77 -47.15 24.90 9.67
N GLN A 78 -47.94 23.90 9.26
CA GLN A 78 -47.75 22.52 9.72
C GLN A 78 -46.48 21.89 9.13
N GLY A 79 -46.23 22.12 7.85
CA GLY A 79 -45.01 21.69 7.16
C GLY A 79 -43.74 22.27 7.80
N LEU A 80 -43.75 23.54 8.21
CA LEU A 80 -42.63 24.15 8.94
C LEU A 80 -42.37 23.44 10.28
N ILE A 81 -43.42 23.20 11.08
CA ILE A 81 -43.29 22.46 12.35
C ILE A 81 -42.75 21.04 12.10
N ALA A 82 -43.32 20.32 11.13
CA ALA A 82 -42.93 18.94 10.84
C ALA A 82 -41.47 18.83 10.37
N ASN A 83 -41.00 19.79 9.56
CA ASN A 83 -39.64 19.76 9.01
C ASN A 83 -38.58 20.33 9.97
N PHE A 84 -38.93 21.32 10.80
CA PHE A 84 -37.96 22.05 11.63
C PHE A 84 -38.15 21.87 13.14
N GLY A 85 -39.36 21.57 13.61
CA GLY A 85 -39.69 21.35 15.02
C GLY A 85 -39.43 19.94 15.55
N VAL A 86 -39.29 18.93 14.70
CA VAL A 86 -39.07 17.53 15.12
C VAL A 86 -37.70 17.01 14.65
N LEU A 87 -36.98 16.31 15.53
CA LEU A 87 -35.69 15.70 15.23
C LEU A 87 -35.86 14.20 14.91
N GLY A 88 -35.60 13.81 13.67
CA GLY A 88 -35.66 12.40 13.26
C GLY A 88 -37.07 11.85 13.04
N ALA A 89 -38.08 12.72 12.83
CA ALA A 89 -39.38 12.27 12.34
C ALA A 89 -39.17 11.43 11.07
N GLU A 90 -39.70 10.21 11.06
CA GLU A 90 -39.91 9.47 9.83
C GLU A 90 -40.71 10.39 8.91
N LYS A 91 -40.08 10.93 7.86
CA LYS A 91 -40.86 11.59 6.82
C LYS A 91 -41.76 10.50 6.24
N ASP A 92 -43.07 10.62 6.42
CA ASP A 92 -44.06 9.71 5.81
C ASP A 92 -43.73 9.57 4.31
N GLN A 93 -43.14 8.43 3.95
CA GLN A 93 -42.65 8.11 2.62
C GLN A 93 -43.83 7.70 1.71
N SER A 94 -44.89 8.50 1.68
CA SER A 94 -46.11 8.19 0.94
C SER A 94 -46.10 8.65 -0.52
N GLU A 95 -45.04 9.30 -0.99
CA GLU A 95 -44.77 9.46 -2.43
C GLU A 95 -43.69 8.46 -2.86
N ALA A 96 -44.14 7.25 -3.19
CA ALA A 96 -43.33 6.23 -3.85
C ALA A 96 -42.74 6.79 -5.16
N GLY A 97 -41.49 7.26 -5.12
CA GLY A 97 -40.76 7.71 -6.30
C GLY A 97 -39.87 8.95 -6.11
N ALA A 98 -39.99 9.70 -5.00
CA ALA A 98 -39.18 10.91 -4.82
C ALA A 98 -37.78 10.59 -4.27
N HIS A 99 -36.74 10.88 -5.07
CA HIS A 99 -35.32 10.77 -4.72
C HIS A 99 -34.92 11.88 -3.71
N VAL A 100 -35.47 11.87 -2.49
CA VAL A 100 -35.26 12.94 -1.50
C VAL A 100 -34.02 12.66 -0.65
N ARG A 101 -33.08 13.64 -0.61
CA ARG A 101 -31.80 13.60 0.12
C ARG A 101 -31.93 13.71 1.66
N GLY A 102 -33.16 13.78 2.18
CA GLY A 102 -33.49 13.84 3.61
C GLY A 102 -33.05 12.64 4.46
N LEU A 103 -32.44 11.63 3.83
CA LEU A 103 -31.88 10.40 4.41
C LEU A 103 -30.66 10.63 5.32
N LEU A 104 -30.14 11.85 5.38
CA LEU A 104 -28.81 12.14 5.90
C LEU A 104 -28.75 12.57 7.39
N GLY A 105 -29.87 12.49 8.12
CA GLY A 105 -29.88 12.72 9.58
C GLY A 105 -29.40 14.10 10.05
N ARG A 106 -29.36 15.09 9.14
CA ARG A 106 -29.05 16.51 9.37
C ARG A 106 -30.10 17.34 8.65
N GLY A 107 -30.50 18.45 9.24
CA GLY A 107 -31.53 19.32 8.67
C GLY A 107 -31.07 20.77 8.61
N ALA A 108 -31.82 21.59 7.87
CA ALA A 108 -31.63 23.04 7.85
C ALA A 108 -31.52 23.66 9.26
N LYS A 109 -32.06 23.00 10.29
CA LYS A 109 -31.94 23.38 11.70
C LYS A 109 -30.53 23.38 12.28
N ASP A 110 -29.60 22.58 11.76
CA ASP A 110 -28.24 22.48 12.33
C ASP A 110 -27.47 23.80 12.15
N VAL A 111 -27.89 24.64 11.19
CA VAL A 111 -27.35 25.99 10.98
C VAL A 111 -27.63 26.93 12.15
N ALA A 112 -28.56 26.56 13.06
CA ALA A 112 -28.82 27.30 14.29
C ALA A 112 -27.62 27.32 15.25
N SER A 113 -26.65 26.42 15.07
CA SER A 113 -25.36 26.49 15.78
C SER A 113 -24.56 27.77 15.47
N LEU A 114 -24.86 28.47 14.37
CA LEU A 114 -24.23 29.74 14.02
C LEU A 114 -24.94 30.96 14.62
N GLY A 115 -26.21 30.84 15.00
CA GLY A 115 -27.12 31.98 15.11
C GLY A 115 -28.58 31.59 15.23
N PRO A 116 -29.48 32.45 15.73
CA PRO A 116 -30.91 32.29 15.48
C PRO A 116 -31.18 32.17 13.97
N VAL A 117 -32.11 31.30 13.61
CA VAL A 117 -32.48 31.01 12.21
C VAL A 117 -33.95 31.27 12.03
N MET A 118 -34.31 31.89 10.92
CA MET A 118 -35.68 32.15 10.53
C MET A 118 -35.98 31.41 9.23
N PHE A 119 -37.06 30.64 9.19
CA PHE A 119 -37.57 29.98 8.00
C PHE A 119 -38.91 30.61 7.63
N GLU A 120 -38.89 31.45 6.61
CA GLU A 120 -40.06 32.12 6.07
C GLU A 120 -40.54 31.32 4.86
N ALA A 121 -41.84 31.06 4.78
CA ALA A 121 -42.42 30.29 3.71
C ALA A 121 -43.73 30.91 3.23
N VAL A 122 -43.90 30.91 1.91
CA VAL A 122 -45.16 31.22 1.26
C VAL A 122 -45.66 29.98 0.55
N ARG A 123 -46.89 29.58 0.85
CA ARG A 123 -47.57 28.49 0.18
C ARG A 123 -49.02 28.86 -0.08
N ASP A 124 -49.42 28.78 -1.34
CA ASP A 124 -50.79 29.02 -1.81
C ASP A 124 -51.32 30.41 -1.38
N GLY A 125 -50.44 31.41 -1.35
CA GLY A 125 -50.76 32.79 -1.00
C GLY A 125 -50.82 33.09 0.50
N PHE A 126 -50.34 32.20 1.37
CA PHE A 126 -50.27 32.42 2.82
C PHE A 126 -48.83 32.41 3.31
N TYR A 127 -48.51 33.34 4.21
CA TYR A 127 -47.20 33.47 4.84
C TYR A 127 -47.12 32.70 6.16
N SER A 128 -45.98 32.07 6.42
CA SER A 128 -45.64 31.47 7.71
C SER A 128 -44.15 31.65 7.99
N CYS A 129 -43.80 31.92 9.24
CA CYS A 129 -42.45 32.14 9.71
C CYS A 129 -42.15 31.25 10.92
N PHE A 130 -41.07 30.48 10.86
CA PHE A 130 -40.57 29.65 11.95
C PHE A 130 -39.20 30.14 12.40
N GLU A 131 -39.13 30.70 13.60
CA GLU A 131 -37.90 31.16 14.24
C GLU A 131 -37.34 30.08 15.18
N LEU A 132 -36.09 29.68 14.96
CA LEU A 132 -35.37 28.68 15.76
C LEU A 132 -34.18 29.34 16.47
N ALA A 133 -34.19 29.27 17.80
CA ALA A 133 -33.07 29.70 18.63
C ALA A 133 -31.99 28.63 18.75
N GLN A 134 -30.79 29.04 19.18
CA GLN A 134 -29.63 28.15 19.33
C GLN A 134 -29.84 27.03 20.37
N ASP A 135 -30.70 27.28 21.38
CA ASP A 135 -31.02 26.30 22.42
C ASP A 135 -32.13 25.31 22.01
N GLY A 136 -32.59 25.40 20.76
CA GLY A 136 -33.65 24.58 20.19
C GLY A 136 -35.06 25.01 20.58
N SER A 137 -35.25 26.15 21.27
CA SER A 137 -36.58 26.75 21.38
C SER A 137 -37.01 27.36 20.04
N TRP A 138 -38.29 27.34 19.74
CA TRP A 138 -38.82 27.89 18.50
C TRP A 138 -40.16 28.59 18.68
N GLU A 139 -40.42 29.53 17.78
CA GLU A 139 -41.67 30.27 17.63
C GLU A 139 -42.13 30.18 16.17
N LEU A 140 -43.42 29.94 15.95
CA LEU A 140 -44.06 29.94 14.64
C LEU A 140 -45.11 31.05 14.63
N THR A 141 -45.05 31.88 13.60
CA THR A 141 -46.05 32.88 13.25
C THR A 141 -46.67 32.51 11.92
N ALA A 142 -48.00 32.41 11.84
CA ALA A 142 -48.70 32.09 10.61
C ALA A 142 -49.83 33.09 10.36
N ASP A 143 -49.83 33.71 9.19
CA ASP A 143 -50.86 34.66 8.83
C ASP A 143 -52.07 33.96 8.21
N THR A 144 -53.26 34.35 8.67
CA THR A 144 -54.51 33.88 8.08
C THR A 144 -54.98 34.76 6.91
N LEU A 145 -54.20 35.78 6.54
CA LEU A 145 -54.50 36.71 5.46
C LEU A 145 -53.53 36.45 4.29
N ALA A 146 -53.94 36.85 3.09
CA ALA A 146 -53.10 36.74 1.92
C ALA A 146 -51.82 37.58 2.08
N ILE A 147 -50.71 37.11 1.48
CA ILE A 147 -49.43 37.82 1.51
C ILE A 147 -49.56 39.21 0.89
N ASP A 148 -48.77 40.15 1.39
CA ASP A 148 -48.60 41.47 0.76
C ASP A 148 -47.35 41.53 -0.12
N ASP A 149 -47.22 42.63 -0.87
CA ASP A 149 -46.10 42.85 -1.79
C ASP A 149 -44.76 43.01 -1.05
N ASP A 150 -44.78 43.52 0.19
CA ASP A 150 -43.57 43.72 1.00
C ASP A 150 -42.94 42.36 1.39
N ILE A 151 -43.77 41.38 1.78
CA ILE A 151 -43.32 40.00 2.03
C ILE A 151 -42.77 39.35 0.75
N CYS A 152 -43.43 39.57 -0.39
CA CYS A 152 -42.96 39.07 -1.68
C CYS A 152 -41.55 39.58 -2.01
N ASP A 153 -41.32 40.88 -1.82
CA ASP A 153 -40.04 41.54 -2.06
C ASP A 153 -38.94 41.07 -1.10
N GLU A 154 -39.27 40.87 0.19
CA GLU A 154 -38.33 40.37 1.19
C GLU A 154 -37.89 38.93 0.91
N MET A 155 -38.84 38.07 0.54
CA MET A 155 -38.62 36.67 0.19
C MET A 155 -38.14 36.45 -1.25
N ARG A 156 -38.14 37.51 -2.08
CA ARG A 156 -37.71 37.49 -3.49
C ARG A 156 -38.52 36.53 -4.36
N ILE A 157 -39.82 36.55 -4.16
CA ILE A 157 -40.79 35.80 -4.96
C ILE A 157 -41.73 36.80 -5.64
N GLU A 158 -42.24 36.44 -6.81
CA GLU A 158 -43.27 37.24 -7.49
C GLU A 158 -44.64 37.02 -6.82
N PRO A 159 -45.56 38.01 -6.86
CA PRO A 159 -46.92 37.82 -6.36
C PRO A 159 -47.59 36.57 -6.93
N GLY A 160 -48.05 35.70 -6.03
CA GLY A 160 -48.68 34.41 -6.37
C GLY A 160 -47.71 33.24 -6.53
N GLN A 161 -46.40 33.42 -6.36
CA GLN A 161 -45.45 32.33 -6.26
C GLN A 161 -45.38 31.77 -4.83
N ASN A 162 -45.02 30.50 -4.75
CA ASN A 162 -44.60 29.87 -3.50
C ASN A 162 -43.09 30.06 -3.34
N GLY A 163 -42.59 29.90 -2.12
CA GLY A 163 -41.16 29.97 -1.85
C GLY A 163 -40.80 29.75 -0.41
N LEU A 164 -39.50 29.63 -0.15
CA LEU A 164 -38.95 29.53 1.18
C LEU A 164 -37.64 30.33 1.28
N THR A 165 -37.52 31.08 2.36
CA THR A 165 -36.32 31.84 2.71
C THR A 165 -35.80 31.37 4.05
N ALA A 166 -34.58 30.86 4.07
CA ALA A 166 -33.87 30.50 5.30
C ALA A 166 -32.83 31.59 5.63
N THR A 167 -33.03 32.32 6.72
CA THR A 167 -32.16 33.41 7.17
C THR A 167 -31.43 33.04 8.45
N VAL A 168 -30.10 33.05 8.42
CA VAL A 168 -29.23 32.79 9.58
C VAL A 168 -28.64 34.10 10.09
N HIS A 169 -28.90 34.46 11.34
CA HIS A 169 -28.28 35.60 12.01
C HIS A 169 -26.94 35.20 12.65
N VAL A 170 -25.84 35.39 11.94
CA VAL A 170 -24.53 34.82 12.32
C VAL A 170 -23.96 35.54 13.54
N ALA A 171 -23.71 34.79 14.62
CA ALA A 171 -23.12 35.31 15.85
C ALA A 171 -21.72 35.88 15.61
N LYS A 172 -21.38 37.00 16.27
CA LYS A 172 -20.12 37.75 16.08
C LYS A 172 -18.82 36.94 16.26
N LYS A 173 -18.90 35.79 16.93
CA LYS A 173 -17.76 34.87 17.14
C LYS A 173 -17.39 34.08 15.88
N PHE A 174 -18.28 34.01 14.89
CA PHE A 174 -18.05 33.31 13.63
C PHE A 174 -17.69 34.29 12.51
N SER A 175 -16.80 33.84 11.62
CA SER A 175 -16.39 34.64 10.47
C SER A 175 -17.28 34.36 9.27
N VAL A 176 -17.78 35.42 8.63
CA VAL A 176 -18.51 35.33 7.37
C VAL A 176 -17.56 35.69 6.22
N PRO A 177 -17.27 34.76 5.29
CA PRO A 177 -16.39 35.04 4.16
C PRO A 177 -16.82 36.27 3.36
N ASN A 178 -15.86 36.98 2.76
CA ASN A 178 -16.17 38.00 1.77
C ASN A 178 -16.73 37.37 0.48
N ARG A 179 -17.42 38.16 -0.36
CA ARG A 179 -18.03 37.69 -1.62
C ARG A 179 -17.10 36.86 -2.49
N ALA A 180 -15.86 37.32 -2.71
CA ALA A 180 -14.90 36.63 -3.58
C ALA A 180 -14.54 35.23 -3.04
N THR A 181 -14.27 35.14 -1.74
CA THR A 181 -13.97 33.87 -1.07
C THR A 181 -15.17 32.94 -1.08
N LEU A 182 -16.38 33.49 -0.90
CA LEU A 182 -17.62 32.73 -0.92
C LEU A 182 -17.90 32.14 -2.30
N LEU A 183 -17.83 32.95 -3.36
CA LEU A 183 -18.01 32.50 -4.75
C LEU A 183 -17.04 31.36 -5.09
N THR A 184 -15.76 31.53 -4.76
CA THR A 184 -14.75 30.48 -4.98
C THR A 184 -15.08 29.21 -4.21
N LYS A 185 -15.37 29.31 -2.90
CA LYS A 185 -15.66 28.13 -2.07
C LYS A 185 -16.91 27.38 -2.51
N LEU A 186 -17.98 28.09 -2.89
CA LEU A 186 -19.22 27.45 -3.37
C LEU A 186 -19.01 26.82 -4.75
N GLY A 187 -18.28 27.49 -5.65
CA GLY A 187 -18.04 26.99 -7.01
C GLY A 187 -17.08 25.80 -7.10
N THR A 188 -16.19 25.63 -6.12
CA THR A 188 -15.23 24.51 -6.08
C THR A 188 -15.63 23.37 -5.14
N ASN A 189 -16.62 23.57 -4.27
CA ASN A 189 -17.04 22.54 -3.33
C ASN A 189 -17.60 21.31 -4.07
N ALA A 190 -17.08 20.13 -3.73
CA ALA A 190 -17.44 18.85 -4.32
C ALA A 190 -18.96 18.57 -4.29
N GLN A 191 -19.67 18.99 -3.25
CA GLN A 191 -21.11 18.76 -3.12
C GLN A 191 -21.97 19.74 -3.93
N LEU A 192 -21.42 20.90 -4.30
CA LEU A 192 -22.15 21.97 -4.97
C LEU A 192 -21.77 22.14 -6.44
N ARG A 193 -20.55 21.80 -6.87
CA ARG A 193 -20.10 22.11 -8.25
C ARG A 193 -20.99 21.48 -9.33
N ASP A 194 -21.48 20.26 -9.10
CA ASP A 194 -22.42 19.59 -10.01
C ASP A 194 -23.81 20.24 -9.95
N LEU A 195 -24.25 20.64 -8.75
CA LEU A 195 -25.52 21.34 -8.53
C LEU A 195 -25.51 22.73 -9.18
N ALA A 196 -24.46 23.51 -8.97
CA ALA A 196 -24.26 24.84 -9.53
C ALA A 196 -24.15 24.84 -11.07
N ALA A 197 -23.77 23.70 -11.66
CA ALA A 197 -23.78 23.50 -13.11
C ALA A 197 -25.20 23.33 -13.67
N ARG A 198 -26.10 22.65 -12.94
CA ARG A 198 -27.48 22.44 -13.38
C ARG A 198 -28.47 23.52 -12.93
N ARG A 199 -28.23 24.15 -11.77
CA ARG A 199 -29.10 25.17 -11.18
C ARG A 199 -28.33 26.47 -10.93
N PRO A 200 -28.79 27.62 -11.45
CA PRO A 200 -28.16 28.90 -11.15
C PRO A 200 -28.19 29.20 -9.65
N ILE A 201 -27.01 29.51 -9.10
CA ILE A 201 -26.86 30.01 -7.73
C ILE A 201 -26.32 31.42 -7.81
N MET A 202 -27.04 32.38 -7.24
CA MET A 202 -26.74 33.79 -7.29
C MET A 202 -26.31 34.28 -5.89
N VAL A 203 -25.25 35.07 -5.79
CA VAL A 203 -24.75 35.66 -4.54
C VAL A 203 -24.89 37.18 -4.60
N GLN A 204 -25.51 37.76 -3.58
CA GLN A 204 -25.68 39.19 -3.38
C GLN A 204 -25.09 39.61 -2.04
N ASP A 205 -24.15 40.57 -2.04
CA ASP A 205 -23.46 41.00 -0.82
C ASP A 205 -23.79 42.46 -0.48
N ALA A 206 -24.84 42.68 0.31
CA ALA A 206 -25.29 43.99 0.75
C ALA A 206 -24.39 44.62 1.84
N ARG A 207 -23.30 43.95 2.26
CA ARG A 207 -22.31 44.53 3.19
C ARG A 207 -21.34 45.48 2.48
N THR A 208 -21.18 45.34 1.16
CA THR A 208 -20.32 46.20 0.34
C THR A 208 -21.16 46.94 -0.70
N ASP A 209 -21.42 46.31 -1.83
CA ASP A 209 -22.12 46.79 -2.99
C ASP A 209 -23.13 45.70 -3.38
N LEU A 210 -24.39 46.08 -3.59
CA LEU A 210 -25.48 45.15 -3.91
C LEU A 210 -25.37 44.63 -5.36
N THR A 211 -24.21 44.05 -5.71
CA THR A 211 -23.99 43.40 -7.00
C THR A 211 -24.25 41.91 -6.89
N THR A 212 -25.09 41.43 -7.79
CA THR A 212 -25.42 40.01 -7.95
C THR A 212 -24.36 39.32 -8.80
N LYS A 213 -23.82 38.21 -8.31
CA LYS A 213 -22.82 37.39 -9.01
C LYS A 213 -23.24 35.93 -9.01
N ARG A 214 -23.16 35.28 -10.17
CA ARG A 214 -23.38 33.84 -10.28
C ARG A 214 -22.20 33.08 -9.68
N VAL A 215 -22.49 31.97 -8.98
CA VAL A 215 -21.48 30.97 -8.63
C VAL A 215 -21.11 30.21 -9.90
N GLU A 216 -19.86 30.38 -10.35
CA GLU A 216 -19.35 29.65 -11.51
C GLU A 216 -18.88 28.25 -11.07
N PRO A 217 -19.53 27.17 -11.54
CA PRO A 217 -19.14 25.81 -11.21
C PRO A 217 -17.77 25.50 -11.82
N GLN A 218 -16.87 24.93 -11.03
CA GLN A 218 -15.61 24.44 -11.55
C GLN A 218 -15.67 22.93 -11.74
N VAL A 219 -15.69 22.49 -13.00
CA VAL A 219 -15.69 21.08 -13.37
C VAL A 219 -14.28 20.70 -13.84
N ALA A 220 -13.72 19.67 -13.24
CA ALA A 220 -12.43 19.14 -13.69
C ALA A 220 -12.61 18.42 -15.03
N SER A 221 -11.71 18.66 -15.98
CA SER A 221 -11.70 18.01 -17.30
C SER A 221 -10.33 17.42 -17.58
N GLY A 222 -10.29 16.41 -18.44
CA GLY A 222 -9.06 15.71 -18.78
C GLY A 222 -9.29 14.59 -19.78
N GLU A 223 -8.21 13.89 -20.12
CA GLU A 223 -8.24 12.69 -20.94
C GLU A 223 -8.77 11.51 -20.11
N VAL A 224 -9.76 10.78 -20.61
CA VAL A 224 -10.27 9.57 -19.95
C VAL A 224 -9.19 8.50 -19.93
N VAL A 225 -8.77 8.07 -18.74
CA VAL A 225 -7.79 6.99 -18.54
C VAL A 225 -8.41 5.73 -17.96
N ILE A 226 -9.57 5.83 -17.31
CA ILE A 226 -10.40 4.70 -16.89
C ILE A 226 -11.86 5.07 -17.15
N ASP A 227 -12.61 4.14 -17.72
CA ASP A 227 -14.07 4.19 -17.86
C ASP A 227 -14.56 2.74 -17.84
N LYS A 228 -15.11 2.29 -16.70
CA LYS A 228 -15.58 0.91 -16.55
C LYS A 228 -16.49 0.67 -15.35
N GLY A 229 -17.30 -0.38 -15.44
CA GLY A 229 -17.97 -0.98 -14.29
C GLY A 229 -16.99 -1.73 -13.37
N ILE A 230 -17.23 -1.64 -12.06
CA ILE A 230 -16.48 -2.33 -11.01
C ILE A 230 -17.45 -3.16 -10.18
N GLU A 231 -17.18 -4.46 -10.12
CA GLU A 231 -17.89 -5.40 -9.26
C GLU A 231 -17.48 -5.22 -7.80
N LEU A 232 -18.46 -5.21 -6.90
CA LEU A 232 -18.25 -5.10 -5.46
C LEU A 232 -18.74 -6.37 -4.77
N GLN A 233 -17.93 -6.93 -3.87
CA GLN A 233 -18.35 -8.12 -3.14
C GLN A 233 -19.51 -7.81 -2.18
N GLY A 234 -20.66 -8.44 -2.41
CA GLY A 234 -21.85 -8.28 -1.56
C GLY A 234 -22.66 -7.00 -1.82
N TYR A 235 -22.35 -6.25 -2.88
CA TYR A 235 -23.05 -5.02 -3.25
C TYR A 235 -23.24 -4.95 -4.77
N SER A 236 -24.11 -4.05 -5.23
CA SER A 236 -24.29 -3.83 -6.67
C SER A 236 -23.02 -3.23 -7.30
N PRO A 237 -22.81 -3.43 -8.60
CA PRO A 237 -21.69 -2.81 -9.30
C PRO A 237 -21.76 -1.28 -9.28
N VAL A 238 -20.60 -0.65 -9.36
CA VAL A 238 -20.45 0.81 -9.49
C VAL A 238 -19.74 1.15 -10.79
N HIS A 239 -19.86 2.39 -11.26
CA HIS A 239 -19.17 2.84 -12.47
C HIS A 239 -18.06 3.83 -12.11
N LEU A 240 -16.82 3.54 -12.52
CA LEU A 240 -15.65 4.38 -12.27
C LEU A 240 -15.21 5.06 -13.57
N THR A 241 -15.11 6.38 -13.52
CA THR A 241 -14.50 7.19 -14.57
C THR A 241 -13.35 8.01 -13.97
N VAL A 242 -12.16 7.91 -14.56
CA VAL A 242 -10.96 8.67 -14.15
C VAL A 242 -10.40 9.42 -15.34
N TYR A 243 -10.05 10.68 -15.12
CA TYR A 243 -9.45 11.57 -16.07
C TYR A 243 -8.03 11.96 -15.65
N ARG A 244 -7.10 11.97 -16.60
CA ARG A 244 -5.81 12.62 -16.46
C ARG A 244 -5.96 14.10 -16.79
N MET A 245 -5.70 14.94 -15.80
CA MET A 245 -5.77 16.38 -15.93
C MET A 245 -4.63 16.92 -16.81
N PRO A 246 -4.88 17.94 -17.65
CA PRO A 246 -3.86 18.55 -18.50
C PRO A 246 -2.83 19.36 -17.69
N ILE A 247 -3.23 19.89 -16.54
CA ILE A 247 -2.41 20.70 -15.64
C ILE A 247 -2.52 20.11 -14.24
N LYS A 248 -1.36 19.95 -13.58
CA LYS A 248 -1.29 19.52 -12.19
C LYS A 248 -2.02 20.51 -11.29
N ALA A 249 -2.89 19.99 -10.43
CA ALA A 249 -3.54 20.76 -9.38
C ALA A 249 -2.60 21.09 -8.21
N ASN A 250 -2.95 22.11 -7.43
CA ASN A 250 -2.17 22.52 -6.26
C ASN A 250 -2.75 21.90 -4.97
N GLY A 251 -1.85 21.53 -4.05
CA GLY A 251 -2.22 21.04 -2.72
C GLY A 251 -2.72 19.60 -2.70
N THR A 252 -3.22 19.17 -1.54
CA THR A 252 -3.78 17.83 -1.32
C THR A 252 -5.25 17.79 -1.73
N VAL A 253 -5.80 16.57 -1.86
CA VAL A 253 -7.24 16.43 -2.08
C VAL A 253 -8.00 16.98 -0.87
N THR A 254 -9.01 17.80 -1.15
CA THR A 254 -9.92 18.39 -0.15
C THR A 254 -11.33 18.45 -0.73
N PRO A 255 -12.37 18.80 0.06
CA PRO A 255 -13.70 19.05 -0.48
C PRO A 255 -13.77 20.19 -1.51
N TYR A 256 -12.73 21.03 -1.61
CA TYR A 256 -12.67 22.16 -2.54
C TYR A 256 -11.70 21.92 -3.71
N SER A 257 -11.04 20.76 -3.77
CA SER A 257 -10.08 20.47 -4.82
C SER A 257 -10.76 19.97 -6.09
N LEU A 258 -10.25 20.40 -7.25
CA LEU A 258 -10.68 19.88 -8.54
C LEU A 258 -10.16 18.46 -8.81
N HIS A 259 -8.94 18.18 -8.36
CA HIS A 259 -8.41 16.82 -8.31
C HIS A 259 -9.02 16.02 -7.15
N GLY A 260 -8.95 14.70 -7.27
CA GLY A 260 -9.68 13.79 -6.39
C GLY A 260 -10.73 12.96 -7.12
N LEU A 261 -11.30 11.99 -6.43
CA LEU A 261 -12.35 11.13 -6.96
C LEU A 261 -13.64 11.40 -6.19
N LEU A 262 -14.65 11.88 -6.92
CA LEU A 262 -15.97 12.15 -6.37
C LEU A 262 -16.75 10.86 -6.19
N ILE A 263 -17.22 10.59 -4.98
CA ILE A 263 -18.17 9.51 -4.73
C ILE A 263 -19.57 10.10 -4.78
N LYS A 264 -20.35 9.72 -5.80
CA LYS A 264 -21.71 10.22 -5.99
C LYS A 264 -22.74 9.10 -6.04
N SER A 265 -23.97 9.48 -5.74
CA SER A 265 -25.20 8.74 -6.05
C SER A 265 -26.02 9.51 -7.07
N ASP A 266 -27.22 9.03 -7.33
CA ASP A 266 -28.29 9.71 -8.04
C ASP A 266 -28.67 11.07 -7.43
N VAL A 267 -28.53 11.24 -6.10
CA VAL A 267 -28.98 12.45 -5.39
C VAL A 267 -27.87 13.43 -5.04
N SER A 268 -26.63 12.97 -4.89
CA SER A 268 -25.60 13.77 -4.22
C SER A 268 -24.18 13.22 -4.39
N VAL A 269 -23.20 14.14 -4.32
CA VAL A 269 -21.80 13.85 -4.04
C VAL A 269 -21.57 13.82 -2.53
N PHE A 270 -20.95 12.74 -2.02
CA PHE A 270 -20.73 12.53 -0.59
C PHE A 270 -19.30 12.85 -0.13
N GLU A 271 -18.31 12.54 -0.95
CA GLU A 271 -16.89 12.62 -0.56
C GLU A 271 -16.02 12.87 -1.80
N ASN A 272 -14.88 13.53 -1.61
CA ASN A 272 -13.81 13.66 -2.60
C ASN A 272 -12.55 13.00 -2.03
N THR A 273 -12.17 11.82 -2.52
CA THR A 273 -11.08 11.02 -1.93
C THR A 273 -10.48 10.01 -2.91
N TRP A 274 -9.18 9.75 -2.83
CA TRP A 274 -8.53 8.59 -3.45
C TRP A 274 -8.33 7.42 -2.48
N PHE A 275 -9.20 7.27 -1.48
CA PHE A 275 -9.16 6.19 -0.49
C PHE A 275 -7.78 6.00 0.18
N GLY A 276 -7.06 7.10 0.45
CA GLY A 276 -5.74 7.06 1.09
C GLY A 276 -4.57 7.43 0.18
N LEU A 277 -4.78 7.53 -1.14
CA LEU A 277 -3.77 8.07 -2.07
C LEU A 277 -3.77 9.61 -2.15
N ASP A 278 -4.62 10.28 -1.36
CA ASP A 278 -4.85 11.73 -1.35
C ASP A 278 -3.60 12.58 -1.11
N GLN A 279 -2.62 12.02 -0.41
CA GLN A 279 -1.37 12.67 -0.02
C GLN A 279 -0.24 12.44 -1.03
N ARG A 280 -0.47 11.61 -2.05
CA ARG A 280 0.53 11.35 -3.09
C ARG A 280 0.63 12.56 -4.02
N PRO A 281 1.83 12.99 -4.43
CA PRO A 281 2.00 14.07 -5.41
C PRO A 281 1.27 13.81 -6.73
N GLU A 282 1.15 12.53 -7.11
CA GLU A 282 0.48 12.08 -8.33
C GLU A 282 -1.03 12.34 -8.31
N SER A 283 -1.66 12.39 -7.12
CA SER A 283 -3.10 12.65 -6.98
C SER A 283 -3.53 13.95 -7.64
N ALA A 284 -2.62 14.93 -7.72
CA ALA A 284 -2.85 16.23 -8.32
C ALA A 284 -2.98 16.20 -9.85
N PHE A 285 -2.70 15.06 -10.50
CA PHE A 285 -2.85 14.90 -11.94
C PHE A 285 -4.11 14.16 -12.34
N PHE A 286 -4.90 13.69 -11.37
CA PHE A 286 -6.09 12.90 -11.64
C PHE A 286 -7.30 13.51 -10.98
N CYS A 287 -8.41 13.49 -11.72
CA CYS A 287 -9.74 13.67 -11.19
C CYS A 287 -10.61 12.51 -11.64
N GLY A 288 -11.75 12.30 -10.98
CA GLY A 288 -12.67 11.27 -11.43
C GLY A 288 -13.97 11.28 -10.67
N VAL A 289 -14.81 10.32 -11.02
CA VAL A 289 -16.13 10.10 -10.43
C VAL A 289 -16.39 8.61 -10.28
N ILE A 290 -16.96 8.22 -9.15
CA ILE A 290 -17.62 6.93 -8.94
C ILE A 290 -19.12 7.20 -8.90
N ASP A 291 -19.85 6.60 -9.83
CA ASP A 291 -21.31 6.52 -9.78
C ASP A 291 -21.75 5.29 -8.99
N ALA A 292 -22.34 5.54 -7.83
CA ALA A 292 -22.74 4.54 -6.84
C ALA A 292 -24.17 4.80 -6.33
N PRO A 293 -25.21 4.54 -7.15
CA PRO A 293 -26.61 4.83 -6.80
C PRO A 293 -27.09 4.07 -5.56
N GLN A 294 -26.50 2.91 -5.28
CA GLN A 294 -26.82 2.06 -4.12
C GLN A 294 -26.54 2.69 -2.74
N ILE A 295 -25.75 3.78 -2.67
CA ILE A 295 -25.48 4.47 -1.39
C ILE A 295 -26.80 4.89 -0.73
N SER A 296 -27.74 5.40 -1.51
CA SER A 296 -29.08 5.80 -1.05
C SER A 296 -29.85 4.63 -0.44
N THR A 297 -29.76 3.45 -1.06
CA THR A 297 -30.41 2.21 -0.59
C THR A 297 -29.78 1.69 0.71
N ILE A 298 -28.44 1.71 0.82
CA ILE A 298 -27.73 1.25 2.02
C ILE A 298 -28.09 2.11 3.25
N ILE A 299 -28.18 3.43 3.07
CA ILE A 299 -28.58 4.34 4.15
C ILE A 299 -30.01 4.02 4.62
N ARG A 300 -30.94 3.83 3.67
CA ARG A 300 -32.34 3.44 3.97
C ARG A 300 -32.41 2.11 4.70
N ALA A 301 -31.63 1.13 4.28
CA ALA A 301 -31.58 -0.19 4.90
C ALA A 301 -31.14 -0.11 6.37
N TYR A 302 -30.10 0.69 6.68
CA TYR A 302 -29.68 0.92 8.06
C TYR A 302 -30.79 1.52 8.92
N ASP A 303 -31.45 2.57 8.41
CA ASP A 303 -32.54 3.25 9.14
C ASP A 303 -33.76 2.30 9.34
N ALA A 304 -34.02 1.41 8.38
CA ALA A 304 -35.02 0.35 8.46
C ALA A 304 -34.61 -0.86 9.32
N LYS A 305 -33.41 -0.84 9.92
CA LYS A 305 -32.81 -1.93 10.71
C LYS A 305 -32.59 -3.23 9.93
N ASP A 306 -32.41 -3.13 8.61
CA ASP A 306 -31.89 -4.21 7.77
C ASP A 306 -30.36 -4.24 7.91
N GLY A 307 -29.86 -5.13 8.77
CA GLY A 307 -28.45 -5.26 9.07
C GLY A 307 -27.61 -5.88 7.95
N ASP A 308 -28.23 -6.61 7.02
CA ASP A 308 -27.52 -7.32 5.95
C ASP A 308 -27.02 -6.33 4.89
N LEU A 309 -27.90 -5.42 4.45
CA LEU A 309 -27.52 -4.36 3.49
C LEU A 309 -27.01 -3.09 4.19
N GLY A 310 -27.69 -2.68 5.27
CA GLY A 310 -27.39 -1.44 6.00
C GLY A 310 -26.10 -1.49 6.81
N GLY A 311 -25.61 -2.69 7.12
CA GLY A 311 -24.38 -2.91 7.86
C GLY A 311 -24.48 -2.61 9.36
N PRO A 312 -23.40 -2.87 10.10
CA PRO A 312 -23.38 -2.76 11.57
C PRO A 312 -23.27 -1.32 12.08
N VAL A 313 -22.93 -0.38 11.21
CA VAL A 313 -22.77 1.05 11.51
C VAL A 313 -23.39 1.85 10.38
N ARG A 314 -23.85 3.06 10.66
CA ARG A 314 -24.41 3.93 9.62
C ARG A 314 -23.34 4.29 8.60
N LEU A 315 -23.65 4.21 7.30
CA LEU A 315 -22.70 4.50 6.21
C LEU A 315 -22.20 5.95 6.21
N LEU A 316 -23.01 6.89 6.68
CA LEU A 316 -22.65 8.30 6.80
C LEU A 316 -22.60 8.70 8.26
N SER A 317 -21.51 9.36 8.63
CA SER A 317 -21.37 9.90 9.98
C SER A 317 -22.30 11.09 10.16
N ARG A 318 -22.68 11.36 11.41
CA ARG A 318 -23.33 12.61 11.78
C ARG A 318 -22.49 13.84 11.46
N ASP A 319 -21.20 13.67 11.15
CA ASP A 319 -20.22 14.73 10.85
C ASP A 319 -20.12 15.06 9.34
N ARG A 320 -20.74 14.26 8.45
CA ARG A 320 -20.77 14.43 6.98
C ARG A 320 -19.40 14.70 6.33
N ASP A 321 -18.31 14.28 6.97
CA ASP A 321 -16.97 14.30 6.40
C ASP A 321 -16.73 13.07 5.49
N GLY A 322 -17.71 12.73 4.65
CA GLY A 322 -17.68 11.57 3.74
C GLY A 322 -18.24 10.27 4.33
N LEU A 323 -17.99 9.16 3.63
CA LEU A 323 -18.42 7.83 4.04
C LEU A 323 -17.64 7.35 5.27
N VAL A 324 -18.28 6.61 6.17
CA VAL A 324 -17.63 6.06 7.39
C VAL A 324 -16.59 5.01 7.02
N LYS A 325 -15.34 5.23 7.43
CA LYS A 325 -14.16 4.40 7.11
C LYS A 325 -14.33 2.94 7.48
N GLU A 326 -15.02 2.68 8.58
CA GLU A 326 -15.19 1.35 9.17
C GLU A 326 -16.31 0.54 8.48
N HIS A 327 -17.19 1.19 7.72
CA HIS A 327 -18.34 0.56 7.09
C HIS A 327 -17.91 -0.47 6.03
N PRO A 328 -18.52 -1.69 6.01
CA PRO A 328 -18.16 -2.75 5.05
C PRO A 328 -18.21 -2.29 3.58
N TYR A 329 -19.31 -1.68 3.16
CA TYR A 329 -19.44 -1.07 1.83
C TYR A 329 -18.27 -0.14 1.46
N ARG A 330 -17.88 0.81 2.34
CA ARG A 330 -16.81 1.76 2.03
C ARG A 330 -15.46 1.05 1.90
N LYS A 331 -15.18 0.04 2.73
CA LYS A 331 -13.96 -0.76 2.65
C LYS A 331 -13.88 -1.52 1.33
N GLU A 332 -14.98 -2.13 0.92
CA GLU A 332 -15.05 -2.87 -0.33
C GLU A 332 -14.93 -1.93 -1.54
N LEU A 333 -15.63 -0.79 -1.52
CA LEU A 333 -15.49 0.24 -2.54
C LEU A 333 -14.05 0.75 -2.65
N ALA A 334 -13.40 1.03 -1.51
CA ALA A 334 -12.02 1.46 -1.46
C ALA A 334 -11.08 0.40 -2.07
N ARG A 335 -11.21 -0.87 -1.66
CA ARG A 335 -10.42 -1.98 -2.16
C ARG A 335 -10.54 -2.12 -3.68
N ALA A 336 -11.78 -2.16 -4.18
CA ALA A 336 -12.06 -2.38 -5.59
C ALA A 336 -11.56 -1.21 -6.46
N VAL A 337 -11.74 0.03 -6.02
CA VAL A 337 -11.24 1.22 -6.72
C VAL A 337 -9.71 1.30 -6.68
N MET A 338 -9.09 1.04 -5.52
CA MET A 338 -7.64 1.09 -5.37
C MET A 338 -6.92 0.12 -6.32
N LEU A 339 -7.49 -1.06 -6.56
CA LEU A 339 -6.94 -2.04 -7.51
C LEU A 339 -6.77 -1.44 -8.92
N GLU A 340 -7.66 -0.51 -9.29
CA GLU A 340 -7.68 0.12 -10.60
C GLU A 340 -6.84 1.39 -10.70
N VAL A 341 -6.91 2.24 -9.66
CA VAL A 341 -6.28 3.56 -9.71
C VAL A 341 -4.82 3.54 -9.28
N GLN A 342 -4.43 2.62 -8.39
CA GLN A 342 -3.06 2.55 -7.89
C GLN A 342 -2.01 2.32 -8.99
N PRO A 343 -2.23 1.45 -10.00
CA PRO A 343 -1.33 1.30 -11.14
C PRO A 343 -1.09 2.61 -11.91
N LEU A 344 -2.10 3.47 -12.07
CA LEU A 344 -1.94 4.77 -12.75
C LEU A 344 -1.03 5.71 -11.96
N PHE A 345 -1.22 5.75 -10.64
CA PHE A 345 -0.39 6.57 -9.75
C PHE A 345 1.04 6.06 -9.76
N ASP A 346 1.26 4.75 -9.73
CA ASP A 346 2.60 4.16 -9.75
C ASP A 346 3.29 4.37 -11.11
N ALA A 347 2.55 4.31 -12.21
CA ALA A 347 3.07 4.64 -13.54
C ALA A 347 3.48 6.12 -13.63
N LEU A 348 2.64 7.04 -13.13
CA LEU A 348 2.95 8.46 -13.13
C LEU A 348 4.11 8.80 -12.19
N ALA A 349 4.17 8.19 -11.01
CA ALA A 349 5.30 8.34 -10.10
C ALA A 349 6.60 7.93 -10.79
N LYS A 350 6.62 6.76 -11.44
CA LYS A 350 7.77 6.32 -12.26
C LYS A 350 8.14 7.34 -13.34
N GLN A 351 7.17 7.94 -14.03
CA GLN A 351 7.44 8.99 -15.04
C GLN A 351 8.02 10.26 -14.42
N MET A 352 7.47 10.71 -13.30
CA MET A 352 7.92 11.90 -12.58
C MET A 352 9.32 11.70 -11.99
N ASP A 353 9.64 10.49 -11.56
CA ASP A 353 10.93 10.14 -10.95
C ASP A 353 11.96 9.63 -11.95
N ALA A 354 11.57 9.29 -13.18
CA ALA A 354 12.48 8.82 -14.24
C ALA A 354 13.60 9.83 -14.57
N GLY A 355 13.41 11.12 -14.25
CA GLY A 355 14.43 12.16 -14.40
C GLY A 355 15.15 12.59 -13.12
N ARG A 356 14.65 12.22 -11.93
CA ARG A 356 15.22 12.66 -10.64
C ARG A 356 16.07 11.56 -10.01
N LYS A 357 17.23 11.34 -10.63
CA LYS A 357 18.20 10.30 -10.24
C LYS A 357 19.42 10.90 -9.54
N GLN A 358 20.30 10.03 -9.07
CA GLN A 358 21.64 10.38 -8.60
C GLN A 358 22.36 11.36 -9.53
N GLY A 359 23.19 12.23 -8.98
CA GLY A 359 24.08 13.10 -9.75
C GLY A 359 25.20 12.33 -10.46
N ALA A 360 25.88 13.01 -11.39
CA ALA A 360 26.89 12.41 -12.27
C ALA A 360 28.07 11.73 -11.53
N SER A 361 28.46 12.26 -10.36
CA SER A 361 29.51 11.68 -9.51
C SER A 361 29.12 10.29 -9.00
N LEU A 362 27.93 10.19 -8.41
CA LEU A 362 27.40 8.93 -7.90
C LEU A 362 27.07 7.96 -9.04
N GLU A 363 26.59 8.44 -10.19
CA GLU A 363 26.39 7.60 -11.38
C GLU A 363 27.71 6.95 -11.85
N LYS A 364 28.82 7.70 -11.84
CA LYS A 364 30.14 7.16 -12.15
C LYS A 364 30.59 6.12 -11.11
N ALA A 365 30.35 6.37 -9.83
CA ALA A 365 30.65 5.43 -8.76
C ALA A 365 29.82 4.14 -8.87
N PHE A 366 28.54 4.21 -9.27
CA PHE A 366 27.73 3.03 -9.56
C PHE A 366 28.28 2.21 -10.72
N LYS A 367 28.79 2.85 -11.78
CA LYS A 367 29.46 2.13 -12.89
C LYS A 367 30.72 1.40 -12.40
N VAL A 368 31.55 2.06 -11.58
CA VAL A 368 32.74 1.44 -10.97
C VAL A 368 32.36 0.26 -10.07
N ALA A 369 31.33 0.42 -9.23
CA ALA A 369 30.82 -0.63 -8.36
C ALA A 369 30.31 -1.83 -9.17
N ARG A 370 29.52 -1.58 -10.23
CA ARG A 370 29.04 -2.62 -11.14
C ARG A 370 30.19 -3.42 -11.74
N ASP A 371 31.17 -2.72 -12.30
CA ASP A 371 32.30 -3.36 -12.97
C ASP A 371 33.15 -4.18 -11.98
N ALA A 372 33.31 -3.69 -10.74
CA ALA A 372 34.06 -4.40 -9.69
C ALA A 372 33.31 -5.61 -9.10
N LEU A 373 31.98 -5.62 -9.16
CA LEU A 373 31.13 -6.68 -8.60
C LEU A 373 30.75 -7.77 -9.61
N ARG A 374 30.95 -7.55 -10.91
CA ARG A 374 30.53 -8.47 -11.97
C ARG A 374 31.03 -9.90 -11.74
N ASP A 375 32.30 -10.06 -11.36
CA ASP A 375 32.88 -11.39 -11.10
C ASP A 375 32.31 -12.04 -9.84
N GLN A 376 32.03 -11.25 -8.79
CA GLN A 376 31.44 -11.75 -7.55
C GLN A 376 30.00 -12.21 -7.75
N LEU A 377 29.21 -11.44 -8.51
CA LEU A 377 27.84 -11.81 -8.88
C LEU A 377 27.84 -13.05 -9.77
N THR A 378 28.73 -13.11 -10.77
CA THR A 378 28.87 -14.28 -11.65
C THR A 378 29.26 -15.53 -10.86
N ALA A 379 30.22 -15.42 -9.93
CA ALA A 379 30.64 -16.51 -9.06
C ALA A 379 29.50 -16.99 -8.14
N MET A 380 28.76 -16.08 -7.51
CA MET A 380 27.60 -16.42 -6.68
C MET A 380 26.54 -17.14 -7.52
N MET A 381 26.26 -16.66 -8.73
CA MET A 381 25.29 -17.29 -9.62
C MET A 381 25.76 -18.67 -10.08
N SER A 382 27.05 -18.85 -10.36
CA SER A 382 27.65 -20.15 -10.68
C SER A 382 27.56 -21.12 -9.50
N GLU A 383 27.80 -20.67 -8.27
CA GLU A 383 27.66 -21.51 -7.06
C GLU A 383 26.21 -22.01 -6.88
N ILE A 384 25.23 -21.15 -7.18
CA ILE A 384 23.81 -21.53 -7.18
C ILE A 384 23.49 -22.50 -8.33
N GLU A 385 24.25 -22.43 -9.43
CA GLU A 385 24.07 -23.26 -10.62
C GLU A 385 24.74 -24.63 -10.56
N ASP A 386 25.86 -24.78 -9.83
CA ASP A 386 26.65 -26.00 -9.73
C ASP A 386 26.16 -26.95 -8.61
N ASP A 387 25.81 -28.19 -8.95
CA ASP A 387 25.33 -29.25 -8.03
C ASP A 387 26.45 -30.05 -7.32
N THR A 388 27.60 -29.43 -7.06
CA THR A 388 28.70 -30.08 -6.31
C THR A 388 28.74 -29.56 -4.87
N PRO A 389 28.76 -30.42 -3.83
CA PRO A 389 29.11 -30.00 -2.48
C PRO A 389 30.63 -29.74 -2.44
N GLY A 390 31.05 -28.63 -3.02
CA GLY A 390 32.40 -28.11 -2.94
C GLY A 390 32.37 -26.91 -2.02
N GLY A 391 32.80 -27.12 -0.76
CA GLY A 391 32.96 -26.03 0.19
C GLY A 391 33.82 -24.90 -0.40
N ILE A 392 33.52 -23.68 0.04
CA ILE A 392 34.29 -22.49 -0.27
C ILE A 392 35.76 -22.78 0.09
N GLY A 393 36.58 -23.03 -0.93
CA GLY A 393 38.03 -22.98 -0.79
C GLY A 393 38.41 -21.56 -0.34
N PRO A 394 39.15 -21.36 0.76
CA PRO A 394 39.41 -20.01 1.23
C PRO A 394 40.41 -19.30 0.32
N LYS A 395 40.18 -18.00 0.09
CA LYS A 395 41.15 -17.04 -0.43
C LYS A 395 42.44 -17.09 0.41
N ALA A 396 43.61 -17.00 -0.25
CA ALA A 396 44.84 -16.55 0.40
C ALA A 396 44.66 -15.05 0.77
N ALA A 397 45.13 -14.48 1.88
CA ALA A 397 46.16 -14.88 2.82
C ALA A 397 45.85 -14.34 4.23
N GLU A 398 45.20 -15.14 5.07
CA GLU A 398 45.27 -14.96 6.52
C GLU A 398 46.29 -15.95 7.04
N ALA A 399 47.21 -15.49 7.90
CA ALA A 399 48.31 -16.30 8.42
C ALA A 399 47.81 -17.49 9.27
N LEU A 400 46.60 -17.38 9.84
CA LEU A 400 45.88 -18.41 10.58
C LEU A 400 44.37 -18.24 10.37
N VAL A 401 43.64 -19.33 10.09
CA VAL A 401 42.17 -19.34 9.94
C VAL A 401 41.56 -20.63 10.52
N ILE A 402 40.33 -20.55 11.07
CA ILE A 402 39.50 -21.72 11.43
C ILE A 402 38.41 -21.90 10.37
N ILE A 403 38.25 -23.13 9.89
CA ILE A 403 37.37 -23.50 8.78
C ILE A 403 36.36 -24.55 9.27
N PRO A 404 35.05 -24.31 9.11
CA PRO A 404 34.43 -23.05 8.69
C PRO A 404 34.52 -21.94 9.78
N PRO A 405 34.45 -20.65 9.39
CA PRO A 405 34.47 -19.52 10.33
C PRO A 405 33.18 -19.38 11.16
N VAL A 406 32.09 -20.02 10.73
CA VAL A 406 30.83 -20.13 11.47
C VAL A 406 30.33 -21.56 11.37
N ARG A 407 29.86 -22.13 12.48
CA ARG A 407 29.26 -23.48 12.52
C ARG A 407 27.99 -23.47 13.36
N ILE A 408 26.95 -24.13 12.89
CA ILE A 408 25.71 -24.34 13.65
C ILE A 408 25.71 -25.77 14.17
N LEU A 409 25.31 -25.95 15.43
CA LEU A 409 25.18 -27.23 16.11
C LEU A 409 23.81 -27.33 16.80
N GLN A 410 23.32 -28.55 16.98
CA GLN A 410 22.22 -28.82 17.89
C GLN A 410 22.75 -28.99 19.33
N PRO A 411 21.90 -28.77 20.36
CA PRO A 411 22.27 -29.04 21.73
C PRO A 411 22.85 -30.47 21.91
N GLY A 412 24.06 -30.56 22.45
CA GLY A 412 24.78 -31.83 22.65
C GLY A 412 25.53 -32.41 21.44
N GLU A 413 25.54 -31.74 20.28
CA GLU A 413 26.28 -32.19 19.10
C GLU A 413 27.78 -31.91 19.20
N SER A 414 28.63 -32.84 18.75
CA SER A 414 30.08 -32.65 18.63
C SER A 414 30.51 -32.58 17.17
N VAL A 415 31.43 -31.66 16.85
CA VAL A 415 31.98 -31.47 15.51
C VAL A 415 33.48 -31.24 15.57
N VAL A 416 34.15 -31.46 14.44
CA VAL A 416 35.55 -31.09 14.24
C VAL A 416 35.64 -29.94 13.25
N LEU A 417 36.37 -28.89 13.62
CA LEU A 417 36.77 -27.79 12.75
C LEU A 417 38.22 -27.98 12.31
N THR A 418 38.61 -27.36 11.20
CA THR A 418 39.99 -27.38 10.71
C THR A 418 40.63 -26.02 10.95
N ALA A 419 41.72 -25.95 11.70
CA ALA A 419 42.58 -24.78 11.73
C ALA A 419 43.67 -24.91 10.67
N ARG A 420 43.97 -23.81 9.98
CA ARG A 420 44.97 -23.78 8.91
C ARG A 420 45.88 -22.56 9.05
N ALA A 421 47.18 -22.78 8.95
CA ALA A 421 48.22 -21.75 9.03
C ALA A 421 49.11 -21.78 7.78
N VAL A 422 49.67 -20.63 7.40
CA VAL A 422 50.59 -20.52 6.24
C VAL A 422 51.95 -21.13 6.57
N ASP A 423 52.44 -20.92 7.78
CA ASP A 423 53.71 -21.46 8.30
C ASP A 423 53.44 -22.51 9.39
N GLU A 424 54.36 -23.46 9.57
CA GLU A 424 54.29 -24.46 10.64
C GLU A 424 54.43 -23.78 12.01
N PRO A 425 53.42 -23.86 12.90
CA PRO A 425 53.54 -23.25 14.22
C PRO A 425 54.60 -23.98 15.07
N SER A 426 55.48 -23.23 15.72
CA SER A 426 56.58 -23.76 16.55
C SER A 426 56.15 -24.26 17.93
N VAL A 427 54.88 -24.08 18.29
CA VAL A 427 54.28 -24.48 19.57
C VAL A 427 52.83 -24.93 19.36
N GLN A 428 52.31 -25.74 20.29
CA GLN A 428 50.90 -26.12 20.33
C GLN A 428 50.02 -24.86 20.48
N GLY A 429 48.97 -24.76 19.67
CA GLY A 429 48.04 -23.64 19.72
C GLY A 429 47.17 -23.68 20.98
N ALA A 430 46.98 -22.54 21.62
CA ALA A 430 46.06 -22.42 22.75
C ALA A 430 44.64 -22.19 22.21
N VAL A 431 43.69 -23.05 22.57
CA VAL A 431 42.28 -22.85 22.23
C VAL A 431 41.48 -22.48 23.47
N THR A 432 40.70 -21.41 23.34
CA THR A 432 39.83 -20.90 24.40
C THR A 432 38.43 -20.65 23.89
N ILE A 433 37.47 -20.68 24.81
CA ILE A 433 36.06 -20.35 24.56
C ILE A 433 35.84 -18.90 25.00
N GLU A 434 35.41 -18.04 24.08
CA GLU A 434 34.91 -16.69 24.37
C GLU A 434 33.37 -16.73 24.21
N SER A 435 32.63 -16.91 25.31
CA SER A 435 31.16 -16.90 25.28
C SER A 435 30.59 -15.56 25.78
N PRO A 436 29.87 -14.79 24.94
CA PRO A 436 29.15 -13.61 25.38
C PRO A 436 27.77 -13.92 26.02
N SER A 437 27.30 -15.17 26.02
CA SER A 437 25.88 -15.51 26.30
C SER A 437 25.63 -16.54 27.42
N GLY A 438 26.60 -16.76 28.30
CA GLY A 438 26.48 -17.66 29.47
C GLY A 438 27.42 -18.87 29.40
N ASP A 439 27.65 -19.50 30.55
CA ASP A 439 28.74 -20.47 30.77
C ASP A 439 28.51 -21.87 30.15
N ASP A 440 27.40 -22.13 29.43
CA ASP A 440 26.99 -23.48 29.02
C ASP A 440 26.50 -23.61 27.55
N VAL A 441 26.94 -22.70 26.65
CA VAL A 441 26.66 -22.81 25.20
C VAL A 441 27.58 -23.82 24.53
N LEU A 442 28.83 -23.93 24.96
CA LEU A 442 29.78 -24.98 24.53
C LEU A 442 30.27 -25.73 25.76
N ALA A 443 30.25 -27.06 25.69
CA ALA A 443 30.66 -27.92 26.79
C ALA A 443 32.18 -28.18 26.80
N ALA A 444 32.81 -28.27 25.62
CA ALA A 444 34.24 -28.54 25.51
C ALA A 444 34.79 -28.04 24.17
N VAL A 445 36.05 -27.59 24.18
CA VAL A 445 36.83 -27.31 22.99
C VAL A 445 38.28 -27.77 23.18
N GLU A 446 38.80 -28.53 22.23
CA GLU A 446 40.16 -29.09 22.29
C GLU A 446 40.85 -28.95 20.93
N CYS A 447 42.16 -28.68 20.93
CA CYS A 447 42.98 -28.63 19.72
C CYS A 447 43.99 -29.76 19.72
N GLU A 448 44.08 -30.48 18.61
CA GLU A 448 45.14 -31.46 18.42
C GLU A 448 46.52 -30.78 18.38
N SER A 449 47.52 -31.44 18.96
CA SER A 449 48.89 -30.91 19.08
C SER A 449 49.65 -30.88 17.77
N ASP A 450 49.27 -31.75 16.83
CA ASP A 450 50.10 -32.08 15.67
C ASP A 450 49.60 -31.30 14.44
N TRP A 451 50.42 -30.38 13.95
CA TRP A 451 50.17 -29.68 12.70
C TRP A 451 50.72 -30.50 11.54
N VAL A 452 49.87 -30.80 10.55
CA VAL A 452 50.24 -31.62 9.39
C VAL A 452 50.26 -30.75 8.14
N ALA A 453 51.29 -30.92 7.30
CA ALA A 453 51.36 -30.25 6.01
C ALA A 453 50.17 -30.64 5.12
N HIS A 454 49.49 -29.65 4.53
CA HIS A 454 48.35 -29.86 3.67
C HIS A 454 48.80 -30.50 2.34
N THR A 455 48.15 -31.58 1.94
CA THR A 455 48.56 -32.41 0.78
C THR A 455 48.53 -31.70 -0.59
N ARG A 456 47.92 -30.52 -0.66
CA ARG A 456 47.67 -29.77 -1.91
C ARG A 456 47.98 -28.27 -1.84
N LEU A 457 48.25 -27.72 -0.66
CA LEU A 457 48.41 -26.28 -0.45
C LEU A 457 49.69 -26.05 0.38
N PRO A 458 50.42 -24.94 0.16
CA PRO A 458 51.55 -24.56 0.99
C PRO A 458 51.03 -24.01 2.33
N ALA A 459 50.49 -24.89 3.17
CA ALA A 459 49.88 -24.57 4.45
C ALA A 459 49.94 -25.79 5.38
N PHE A 460 49.84 -25.55 6.67
CA PHE A 460 49.73 -26.58 7.72
C PHE A 460 48.32 -26.57 8.28
N GLN A 461 47.83 -27.72 8.74
CA GLN A 461 46.50 -27.85 9.33
C GLN A 461 46.49 -28.69 10.60
N THR A 462 45.58 -28.39 11.52
CA THR A 462 45.25 -29.18 12.71
C THR A 462 43.72 -29.22 12.91
N GLN A 463 43.24 -30.09 13.79
CA GLN A 463 41.83 -30.25 14.11
C GLN A 463 41.48 -29.60 15.46
N ILE A 464 40.31 -28.95 15.49
CA ILE A 464 39.70 -28.43 16.72
C ILE A 464 38.39 -29.18 16.96
N GLY A 465 38.34 -29.99 18.01
CA GLY A 465 37.11 -30.61 18.48
C GLY A 465 36.27 -29.61 19.25
N VAL A 466 34.97 -29.52 18.94
CA VAL A 466 34.00 -28.63 19.59
C VAL A 466 32.78 -29.46 19.98
N THR A 467 32.34 -29.35 21.24
CA THR A 467 31.10 -29.98 21.73
C THR A 467 30.12 -28.91 22.20
N ALA A 468 28.92 -28.89 21.61
CA ALA A 468 27.85 -28.01 22.01
C ALA A 468 27.32 -28.38 23.40
N GLY A 469 27.03 -27.36 24.22
CA GLY A 469 26.29 -27.52 25.47
C GLY A 469 24.81 -27.80 25.23
N LEU A 470 24.03 -27.86 26.31
CA LEU A 470 22.58 -28.07 26.22
C LEU A 470 21.80 -26.77 26.00
N THR A 471 22.46 -25.62 26.13
CA THR A 471 21.83 -24.31 26.03
C THR A 471 21.97 -23.75 24.62
N THR A 472 20.87 -23.27 24.04
CA THR A 472 20.90 -22.56 22.76
C THR A 472 21.53 -21.18 22.93
N GLY A 473 22.40 -20.77 22.01
CA GLY A 473 23.12 -19.50 22.11
C GLY A 473 24.27 -19.40 21.12
N SER A 474 25.15 -18.44 21.33
CA SER A 474 26.34 -18.22 20.48
C SER A 474 27.61 -18.15 21.32
N ALA A 475 28.65 -18.86 20.91
CA ALA A 475 29.97 -18.80 21.51
C ALA A 475 31.05 -18.72 20.43
N ASP A 476 32.13 -18.00 20.70
CA ASP A 476 33.28 -17.91 19.79
C ASP A 476 34.38 -18.86 20.28
N VAL A 477 34.88 -19.71 19.38
CA VAL A 477 36.07 -20.54 19.57
C VAL A 477 37.27 -19.77 19.07
N LYS A 478 38.25 -19.53 19.93
CA LYS A 478 39.45 -18.76 19.60
C LYS A 478 40.68 -19.66 19.64
N LEU A 479 41.45 -19.64 18.57
CA LEU A 479 42.76 -20.27 18.47
C LEU A 479 43.84 -19.20 18.46
N GLU A 480 44.78 -19.28 19.40
CA GLU A 480 45.97 -18.43 19.47
C GLU A 480 47.25 -19.26 19.24
N ILE A 481 48.08 -18.80 18.31
CA ILE A 481 49.48 -19.24 18.12
C ILE A 481 50.38 -17.99 18.20
N PRO A 482 51.70 -18.10 18.39
CA PRO A 482 52.57 -16.93 18.50
C PRO A 482 52.40 -15.95 17.33
N GLY A 483 51.91 -14.74 17.64
CA GLY A 483 51.71 -13.66 16.67
C GLY A 483 50.40 -13.70 15.86
N HIS A 484 49.57 -14.74 15.99
CA HIS A 484 48.34 -14.88 15.21
C HIS A 484 47.15 -15.40 16.03
N VAL A 485 45.96 -14.88 15.71
CA VAL A 485 44.70 -15.25 16.38
C VAL A 485 43.65 -15.51 15.31
N ALA A 486 42.92 -16.61 15.42
CA ALA A 486 41.76 -16.91 14.59
C ALA A 486 40.54 -17.21 15.47
N ARG A 487 39.34 -16.91 14.94
CA ARG A 487 38.06 -17.15 15.62
C ARG A 487 37.10 -17.89 14.70
N ALA A 488 36.30 -18.78 15.28
CA ALA A 488 35.12 -19.35 14.64
C ALA A 488 33.92 -19.21 15.56
N ARG A 489 32.77 -18.78 15.02
CA ARG A 489 31.53 -18.64 15.79
C ARG A 489 30.72 -19.93 15.76
N ILE A 490 30.33 -20.43 16.92
CA ILE A 490 29.46 -21.59 17.08
C ILE A 490 28.08 -21.13 17.55
N LEU A 491 27.05 -21.53 16.81
CA LEU A 491 25.65 -21.24 17.13
C LEU A 491 24.97 -22.55 17.51
N VAL A 492 24.47 -22.64 18.74
CA VAL A 492 23.68 -23.79 19.20
C VAL A 492 22.20 -23.43 19.10
N VAL A 493 21.44 -24.12 18.25
CA VAL A 493 20.04 -23.77 17.94
C VAL A 493 19.15 -25.00 18.05
N ALA A 494 17.98 -24.83 18.69
CA ALA A 494 16.98 -25.89 18.77
C ALA A 494 16.29 -26.07 17.40
N PRO A 495 15.98 -27.30 16.97
CA PRO A 495 15.25 -27.52 15.73
C PRO A 495 13.80 -27.01 15.85
N GLU A 496 13.33 -26.31 14.81
CA GLU A 496 11.92 -25.91 14.66
C GLU A 496 11.26 -26.81 13.60
N GLU A 497 10.03 -27.27 13.84
CA GLU A 497 9.29 -28.14 12.92
C GLU A 497 8.77 -27.33 11.73
N VAL A 498 9.19 -27.71 10.52
CA VAL A 498 8.72 -27.14 9.24
C VAL A 498 7.62 -28.03 8.66
N ASP A 499 6.56 -27.41 8.13
CA ASP A 499 5.45 -28.09 7.46
C ASP A 499 5.95 -29.08 6.39
N ALA A 500 5.46 -30.32 6.48
CA ALA A 500 5.92 -31.41 5.64
C ALA A 500 5.56 -31.18 4.15
N PRO A 501 6.49 -31.41 3.20
CA PRO A 501 6.15 -31.47 1.79
C PRO A 501 5.03 -32.49 1.52
N SER A 502 4.14 -32.15 0.59
CA SER A 502 2.98 -32.97 0.21
C SER A 502 3.42 -34.35 -0.29
N LEU A 503 2.71 -35.39 0.16
CA LEU A 503 2.96 -36.76 -0.25
C LEU A 503 2.67 -36.94 -1.75
N PRO A 504 3.52 -37.64 -2.51
CA PRO A 504 3.26 -37.93 -3.92
C PRO A 504 2.05 -38.86 -4.04
N GLU A 505 1.07 -38.50 -4.86
CA GLU A 505 -0.13 -39.32 -5.14
C GLU A 505 0.14 -40.42 -6.18
N GLY A 506 1.28 -40.35 -6.89
CA GLY A 506 1.70 -41.31 -7.91
C GLY A 506 3.15 -41.12 -8.32
N LEU A 507 3.56 -41.68 -9.46
CA LEU A 507 4.92 -41.52 -9.99
C LEU A 507 5.13 -40.08 -10.50
N GLU A 508 6.17 -39.41 -9.99
CA GLU A 508 6.55 -38.04 -10.33
C GLU A 508 8.04 -37.98 -10.70
N VAL A 509 8.38 -37.18 -11.72
CA VAL A 509 9.77 -36.89 -12.11
C VAL A 509 10.02 -35.40 -12.03
N LEU A 510 11.03 -35.01 -11.26
CA LEU A 510 11.36 -33.62 -10.95
C LEU A 510 12.82 -33.32 -11.33
N PRO A 511 13.07 -32.27 -12.14
CA PRO A 511 12.11 -31.46 -12.89
C PRO A 511 11.61 -32.19 -14.17
N LEU A 512 10.41 -31.85 -14.65
CA LEU A 512 9.87 -32.32 -15.95
C LEU A 512 10.65 -31.80 -17.15
N ARG A 513 11.44 -30.73 -16.99
CA ARG A 513 12.34 -30.19 -18.01
C ARG A 513 13.67 -29.79 -17.37
N ALA A 514 14.79 -30.27 -17.92
CA ALA A 514 16.15 -29.99 -17.46
C ALA A 514 17.05 -29.56 -18.63
N SER A 515 18.14 -28.85 -18.34
CA SER A 515 19.18 -28.50 -19.31
C SER A 515 20.53 -29.01 -18.83
N VAL A 516 21.39 -29.46 -19.75
CA VAL A 516 22.71 -30.02 -19.47
C VAL A 516 23.68 -29.73 -20.63
N ALA A 517 24.91 -29.36 -20.31
CA ALA A 517 25.94 -29.13 -21.33
C ALA A 517 26.47 -30.44 -21.93
N PRO A 518 26.93 -30.45 -23.20
CA PRO A 518 27.51 -31.64 -23.83
C PRO A 518 28.61 -32.26 -22.95
N GLY A 519 28.54 -33.58 -22.77
CA GLY A 519 29.49 -34.34 -21.94
C GLY A 519 29.33 -34.21 -20.42
N ARG A 520 28.41 -33.37 -19.91
CA ARG A 520 28.14 -33.21 -18.47
C ARG A 520 27.03 -34.15 -17.97
N GLY A 521 27.06 -34.44 -16.67
CA GLY A 521 26.05 -35.26 -16.00
C GLY A 521 24.85 -34.44 -15.52
N LYS A 522 23.68 -35.05 -15.44
CA LYS A 522 22.48 -34.51 -14.78
C LYS A 522 21.81 -35.61 -13.97
N ARG A 523 21.07 -35.22 -12.92
CA ARG A 523 20.24 -36.11 -12.12
C ARG A 523 18.79 -35.65 -12.19
N LEU A 524 17.88 -36.60 -12.30
CA LEU A 524 16.44 -36.40 -12.17
C LEU A 524 15.98 -37.14 -10.92
N ASN A 525 15.19 -36.45 -10.09
CA ASN A 525 14.63 -37.04 -8.89
C ASN A 525 13.27 -37.64 -9.23
N VAL A 526 13.06 -38.88 -8.80
CA VAL A 526 11.79 -39.59 -8.96
C VAL A 526 11.18 -39.79 -7.58
N ARG A 527 9.90 -39.46 -7.44
CA ARG A 527 9.12 -39.70 -6.22
C ARG A 527 7.92 -40.59 -6.55
N ALA A 528 7.56 -41.45 -5.62
CA ALA A 528 6.38 -42.30 -5.69
C ALA A 528 5.84 -42.55 -4.28
N PRO A 529 4.57 -42.96 -4.11
CA PRO A 529 4.03 -43.37 -2.81
C PRO A 529 4.95 -44.37 -2.07
N ILE A 530 5.01 -44.29 -0.74
CA ILE A 530 5.96 -45.07 0.08
C ILE A 530 5.84 -46.59 -0.10
N GLU A 531 4.67 -47.09 -0.52
CA GLU A 531 4.40 -48.50 -0.81
C GLU A 531 5.26 -49.07 -1.96
N TYR A 532 5.87 -48.22 -2.79
CA TYR A 532 6.74 -48.64 -3.89
C TYR A 532 8.23 -48.71 -3.49
N VAL A 533 8.57 -48.60 -2.20
CA VAL A 533 9.95 -48.85 -1.73
C VAL A 533 10.36 -50.29 -2.06
N GLY A 534 11.51 -50.44 -2.71
CA GLY A 534 12.04 -51.73 -3.17
C GLY A 534 11.67 -52.10 -4.60
N GLU A 535 10.70 -51.39 -5.21
CA GLU A 535 10.35 -51.58 -6.63
C GLU A 535 11.41 -50.96 -7.55
N GLU A 536 11.56 -51.52 -8.74
CA GLU A 536 12.56 -51.10 -9.72
C GLU A 536 11.95 -50.22 -10.81
N LEU A 537 12.50 -49.02 -10.99
CA LEU A 537 12.13 -48.11 -12.08
C LEU A 537 12.89 -48.48 -13.34
N ILE A 538 12.17 -48.62 -14.45
CA ILE A 538 12.77 -48.81 -15.77
C ILE A 538 12.95 -47.43 -16.40
N VAL A 539 14.17 -47.13 -16.85
CA VAL A 539 14.50 -45.84 -17.46
C VAL A 539 14.89 -46.04 -18.91
N GLY A 540 14.20 -45.33 -19.80
CA GLY A 540 14.53 -45.24 -21.21
C GLY A 540 14.88 -43.82 -21.61
N ALA A 541 15.74 -43.66 -22.62
CA ALA A 541 16.01 -42.37 -23.24
C ALA A 541 15.73 -42.44 -24.74
N SER A 542 15.23 -41.34 -25.31
CA SER A 542 14.98 -41.18 -26.74
C SER A 542 15.31 -39.74 -27.18
N GLY A 543 15.46 -39.47 -28.49
CA GLY A 543 15.90 -38.16 -28.99
C GLY A 543 17.41 -38.12 -29.22
N VAL A 544 18.09 -37.03 -28.82
CA VAL A 544 19.55 -36.96 -28.95
C VAL A 544 20.24 -37.99 -28.06
N PRO A 545 21.34 -38.63 -28.52
CA PRO A 545 22.01 -39.68 -27.78
C PRO A 545 22.58 -39.15 -26.46
N LEU A 546 22.17 -39.76 -25.36
CA LEU A 546 22.82 -39.59 -24.06
C LEU A 546 24.03 -40.55 -23.98
N ALA A 547 25.15 -40.07 -23.44
CA ALA A 547 26.36 -40.87 -23.29
C ALA A 547 26.21 -41.95 -22.21
N ASP A 548 25.35 -41.71 -21.22
CA ASP A 548 25.02 -42.67 -20.16
C ASP A 548 23.64 -42.36 -19.59
N VAL A 549 22.90 -43.39 -19.21
CA VAL A 549 21.63 -43.29 -18.46
C VAL A 549 21.42 -44.58 -17.69
N ASN A 550 21.15 -44.47 -16.39
CA ASN A 550 20.87 -45.66 -15.57
C ASN A 550 19.62 -46.36 -16.11
N GLY A 551 19.74 -47.54 -16.72
CA GLY A 551 18.59 -48.24 -17.33
C GLY A 551 17.58 -48.78 -16.33
N ALA A 552 17.99 -48.98 -15.07
CA ALA A 552 17.11 -49.34 -13.97
C ALA A 552 17.59 -48.70 -12.65
N VAL A 553 16.65 -48.26 -11.80
CA VAL A 553 16.96 -47.68 -10.47
C VAL A 553 15.93 -48.13 -9.45
N ALA A 554 16.38 -48.73 -8.34
CA ALA A 554 15.50 -49.12 -7.24
C ALA A 554 15.02 -47.90 -6.43
N LEU A 555 13.74 -47.89 -6.07
CA LEU A 555 13.16 -46.93 -5.16
C LEU A 555 13.58 -47.23 -3.71
N ALA A 556 14.13 -46.23 -3.04
CA ALA A 556 14.53 -46.29 -1.63
C ALA A 556 13.63 -45.37 -0.79
N PRO A 557 13.43 -45.65 0.51
CA PRO A 557 12.70 -44.72 1.37
C PRO A 557 13.47 -43.40 1.45
N GLU A 558 12.75 -42.28 1.30
CA GLU A 558 13.30 -40.97 1.63
C GLU A 558 13.72 -40.94 3.11
N PRO A 559 14.75 -40.16 3.53
CA PRO A 559 15.26 -40.18 4.91
C PRO A 559 14.24 -40.01 6.04
N GLY A 560 13.10 -39.34 5.78
CA GLY A 560 11.98 -39.21 6.72
C GLY A 560 10.93 -40.32 6.62
N GLY A 561 11.10 -41.31 5.73
CA GLY A 561 10.20 -42.45 5.55
C GLY A 561 8.84 -42.11 4.95
N ARG A 562 8.68 -40.91 4.36
CA ARG A 562 7.37 -40.40 3.93
C ARG A 562 6.96 -40.87 2.54
N TRP A 563 7.92 -41.09 1.64
CA TRP A 563 7.67 -41.58 0.28
C TRP A 563 8.86 -42.38 -0.26
N ALA A 564 8.65 -43.07 -1.38
CA ALA A 564 9.68 -43.78 -2.11
C ALA A 564 10.39 -42.82 -3.07
N SER A 565 11.72 -42.85 -3.13
CA SER A 565 12.52 -41.95 -3.95
C SER A 565 13.67 -42.66 -4.66
N ALA A 566 14.00 -42.17 -5.86
CA ALA A 566 15.13 -42.66 -6.64
C ALA A 566 15.77 -41.52 -7.42
N THR A 567 17.06 -41.66 -7.72
CA THR A 567 17.82 -40.69 -8.50
C THR A 567 18.22 -41.31 -9.83
N VAL A 568 17.63 -40.83 -10.92
CA VAL A 568 18.02 -41.22 -12.28
C VAL A 568 19.19 -40.34 -12.71
N SER A 569 20.37 -40.95 -12.85
CA SER A 569 21.57 -40.27 -13.36
C SER A 569 21.67 -40.44 -14.87
N LEU A 570 22.04 -39.36 -15.56
CA LEU A 570 22.28 -39.35 -17.00
C LEU A 570 23.51 -38.51 -17.33
N LYS A 571 24.13 -38.78 -18.47
CA LYS A 571 25.24 -38.00 -19.03
C LYS A 571 24.90 -37.60 -20.45
N ALA A 572 25.00 -36.31 -20.74
CA ALA A 572 24.75 -35.78 -22.08
C ALA A 572 25.80 -36.30 -23.08
N GLY A 573 25.36 -36.63 -24.29
CA GLY A 573 26.25 -36.89 -25.42
C GLY A 573 26.92 -35.61 -25.93
N SER A 574 27.63 -35.72 -27.06
CA SER A 574 28.25 -34.59 -27.75
C SER A 574 27.28 -33.83 -28.67
N GLU A 575 26.13 -34.43 -29.00
CA GLU A 575 25.13 -33.84 -29.89
C GLU A 575 24.19 -32.90 -29.14
N LYS A 576 23.93 -31.72 -29.72
CA LYS A 576 22.97 -30.74 -29.20
C LYS A 576 21.55 -31.09 -29.63
N GLY A 577 20.56 -30.87 -28.77
CA GLY A 577 19.14 -31.07 -29.03
C GLY A 577 18.38 -31.57 -27.79
N GLU A 578 17.16 -32.06 -27.96
CA GLU A 578 16.34 -32.56 -26.85
C GLU A 578 16.40 -34.09 -26.73
N ALA A 579 16.65 -34.58 -25.52
CA ALA A 579 16.48 -35.97 -25.13
C ALA A 579 15.25 -36.09 -24.23
N LYS A 580 14.43 -37.13 -24.44
CA LYS A 580 13.30 -37.48 -23.58
C LYS A 580 13.67 -38.67 -22.73
N VAL A 581 13.71 -38.47 -21.41
CA VAL A 581 13.97 -39.51 -20.42
C VAL A 581 12.65 -39.99 -19.87
N ARG A 582 12.27 -41.21 -20.21
CA ARG A 582 11.07 -41.89 -19.73
C ARG A 582 11.43 -42.74 -18.53
N VAL A 583 10.72 -42.55 -17.43
CA VAL A 583 10.79 -43.36 -16.22
C VAL A 583 9.47 -44.10 -16.10
N GLU A 584 9.52 -45.42 -16.02
CA GLU A 584 8.36 -46.29 -15.88
C GLU A 584 8.46 -47.09 -14.57
N LEU A 585 7.35 -47.13 -13.84
CA LEU A 585 7.15 -48.05 -12.72
C LEU A 585 6.13 -49.10 -13.16
N PRO A 586 6.52 -50.38 -13.32
CA PRO A 586 5.65 -51.42 -13.86
C PRO A 586 4.31 -51.52 -13.10
N GLY A 587 3.21 -51.47 -13.84
CA GLY A 587 1.85 -51.58 -13.27
C GLY A 587 1.30 -50.29 -12.64
N VAL A 588 2.10 -49.22 -12.52
CA VAL A 588 1.68 -47.92 -11.96
C VAL A 588 1.56 -46.87 -13.05
N GLY A 589 2.56 -46.79 -13.94
CA GLY A 589 2.56 -45.85 -15.07
C GLY A 589 3.95 -45.30 -15.38
N ASP A 590 4.01 -44.37 -16.33
CA ASP A 590 5.23 -43.75 -16.79
C ASP A 590 5.17 -42.21 -16.75
N LYS A 591 6.36 -41.61 -16.63
CA LYS A 591 6.57 -40.16 -16.71
C LYS A 591 7.76 -39.87 -17.59
N THR A 592 7.67 -38.77 -18.35
CA THR A 592 8.75 -38.34 -19.23
C THR A 592 9.23 -36.96 -18.84
N ALA A 593 10.55 -36.82 -18.68
CA ALA A 593 11.22 -35.53 -18.54
C ALA A 593 11.97 -35.18 -19.83
N THR A 594 11.95 -33.91 -20.20
CA THR A 594 12.71 -33.38 -21.35
C THR A 594 14.05 -32.83 -20.88
N VAL A 595 15.15 -33.36 -21.40
CA VAL A 595 16.51 -32.92 -21.14
C VAL A 595 17.06 -32.23 -22.39
N VAL A 596 17.29 -30.93 -22.31
CA VAL A 596 17.89 -30.16 -23.41
C VAL A 596 19.41 -30.25 -23.29
N VAL A 597 20.06 -30.90 -24.26
CA VAL A 597 21.51 -30.87 -24.43
C VAL A 597 21.85 -29.68 -25.29
N ASP A 598 22.41 -28.64 -24.69
CA ASP A 598 22.96 -27.52 -25.44
C ASP A 598 24.23 -27.07 -24.75
N GLU A 599 25.20 -26.54 -25.50
CA GLU A 599 26.25 -25.79 -24.83
C GLU A 599 25.54 -24.74 -23.99
N ALA A 600 26.00 -24.54 -22.76
CA ALA A 600 25.64 -23.33 -22.06
C ALA A 600 26.07 -22.21 -23.00
N ALA A 601 25.12 -21.69 -23.79
CA ALA A 601 25.24 -20.42 -24.45
C ALA A 601 25.80 -19.55 -23.35
N GLY A 602 27.01 -19.02 -23.53
CA GLY A 602 27.62 -18.15 -22.55
C GLY A 602 26.58 -17.08 -22.27
N ARG A 603 25.81 -17.26 -21.20
CA ARG A 603 24.87 -16.28 -20.73
C ARG A 603 25.82 -15.19 -20.31
N GLY A 604 25.93 -14.15 -21.14
CA GLY A 604 26.75 -12.99 -20.85
C GLY A 604 26.57 -12.68 -19.37
N GLY A 605 27.69 -12.59 -18.65
CA GLY A 605 27.68 -12.47 -17.19
C GLY A 605 26.58 -11.51 -16.77
N MET A 606 25.76 -11.93 -15.80
CA MET A 606 24.59 -11.16 -15.37
C MET A 606 25.02 -9.73 -15.10
N ASP A 607 24.58 -8.81 -15.96
CA ASP A 607 24.91 -7.40 -15.80
C ASP A 607 23.87 -6.79 -14.87
N PHE A 608 24.22 -5.69 -14.20
CA PHE A 608 23.25 -5.02 -13.34
C PHE A 608 23.39 -3.50 -13.36
N SER A 609 22.31 -2.80 -13.01
CA SER A 609 22.28 -1.35 -12.85
C SER A 609 21.89 -0.98 -11.42
N ILE A 610 22.41 0.15 -10.95
CA ILE A 610 22.05 0.74 -9.66
C ILE A 610 21.56 2.16 -9.92
N ASP A 611 20.37 2.46 -9.43
CA ASP A 611 19.79 3.80 -9.45
C ASP A 611 19.34 4.22 -8.05
N LEU A 612 19.64 5.45 -7.65
CA LEU A 612 19.04 6.14 -6.51
C LEU A 612 18.05 7.17 -7.05
N ILE A 613 16.75 6.97 -6.77
CA ILE A 613 15.67 7.79 -7.33
C ILE A 613 14.97 8.61 -6.27
N ALA A 614 14.51 9.82 -6.62
CA ALA A 614 13.79 10.74 -5.74
C ALA A 614 12.32 10.36 -5.53
N HIS A 615 12.03 9.07 -5.38
CA HIS A 615 10.69 8.54 -5.14
C HIS A 615 10.49 8.20 -3.67
N LYS A 616 9.30 8.50 -3.15
CA LYS A 616 8.87 8.14 -1.79
C LYS A 616 8.04 6.86 -1.84
N SER A 617 8.71 5.72 -1.69
CA SER A 617 8.03 4.45 -1.45
C SER A 617 7.73 4.30 0.05
N PRO A 618 6.47 4.06 0.49
CA PRO A 618 6.17 3.85 1.91
C PRO A 618 6.54 2.44 2.40
N ASN A 619 6.52 1.45 1.52
CA ASN A 619 6.58 0.03 1.90
C ASN A 619 7.89 -0.67 1.53
N ARG A 620 8.72 -0.04 0.67
CA ARG A 620 9.95 -0.66 0.15
C ARG A 620 11.09 0.35 0.13
N ARG A 621 12.24 -0.02 0.71
CA ARG A 621 13.50 0.77 0.68
C ARG A 621 14.25 0.62 -0.63
N VAL A 622 14.19 -0.57 -1.21
CA VAL A 622 14.85 -0.96 -2.45
C VAL A 622 13.91 -1.83 -3.27
N ARG A 623 14.05 -1.80 -4.59
CA ARG A 623 13.42 -2.73 -5.52
C ARG A 623 14.51 -3.38 -6.36
N VAL A 624 14.44 -4.70 -6.47
CA VAL A 624 15.23 -5.47 -7.43
C VAL A 624 14.26 -5.94 -8.52
N GLY A 625 14.61 -5.74 -9.79
CA GLY A 625 13.82 -6.16 -10.95
C GLY A 625 14.72 -6.42 -12.16
N GLY A 626 14.14 -6.57 -13.35
CA GLY A 626 14.89 -6.70 -14.60
C GLY A 626 14.49 -7.93 -15.43
N ASP A 627 14.87 -7.89 -16.71
CA ASP A 627 14.63 -8.97 -17.69
C ASP A 627 15.78 -10.00 -17.68
N ALA A 628 15.59 -11.12 -18.39
CA ALA A 628 16.57 -12.21 -18.48
C ALA A 628 17.93 -11.72 -19.03
N GLY A 629 18.86 -11.37 -18.12
CA GLY A 629 20.23 -10.97 -18.41
C GLY A 629 20.67 -9.63 -17.82
N MET A 630 19.76 -8.79 -17.31
CA MET A 630 20.10 -7.49 -16.71
C MET A 630 19.28 -7.25 -15.43
N LEU A 631 19.96 -7.20 -14.28
CA LEU A 631 19.35 -6.92 -12.98
C LEU A 631 19.28 -5.40 -12.74
N GLU A 632 18.11 -4.88 -12.39
CA GLU A 632 17.90 -3.47 -12.04
C GLU A 632 17.72 -3.32 -10.53
N ILE A 633 18.60 -2.56 -9.87
CA ILE A 633 18.51 -2.23 -8.46
C ILE A 633 18.12 -0.75 -8.33
N THR A 634 16.94 -0.50 -7.78
CA THR A 634 16.41 0.85 -7.56
C THR A 634 16.30 1.13 -6.06
N VAL A 635 17.06 2.10 -5.56
CA VAL A 635 17.01 2.61 -4.18
C VAL A 635 16.09 3.83 -4.11
N TYR A 636 15.13 3.83 -3.18
CA TYR A 636 14.16 4.91 -3.00
C TYR A 636 14.71 5.97 -2.04
N GLY A 637 15.35 7.02 -2.57
CA GLY A 637 16.08 8.01 -1.77
C GLY A 637 15.22 8.84 -0.82
N LEU A 638 13.92 8.99 -1.10
CA LEU A 638 12.98 9.71 -0.23
C LEU A 638 12.18 8.79 0.71
N HIS A 639 12.55 7.51 0.81
CA HIS A 639 11.97 6.60 1.80
C HIS A 639 12.20 7.18 3.23
N PRO A 640 11.24 7.07 4.18
CA PRO A 640 11.38 7.65 5.51
C PRO A 640 12.68 7.31 6.26
N SER A 641 13.22 6.10 6.05
CA SER A 641 14.48 5.66 6.64
C SER A 641 15.75 6.28 6.01
N PHE A 642 15.63 6.88 4.83
CA PHE A 642 16.77 7.40 4.04
C PHE A 642 16.70 8.91 3.80
N ALA A 643 15.52 9.53 3.93
CA ALA A 643 15.34 10.94 3.66
C ALA A 643 16.26 11.85 4.48
N GLY A 644 16.61 11.45 5.71
CA GLY A 644 17.57 12.15 6.56
C GLY A 644 19.06 11.87 6.25
N VAL A 645 19.35 10.87 5.41
CA VAL A 645 20.71 10.48 5.00
C VAL A 645 21.07 11.08 3.65
N PHE A 646 20.18 10.99 2.65
CA PHE A 646 20.42 11.54 1.31
C PHE A 646 20.01 13.02 1.19
N GLY A 647 19.14 13.49 2.09
CA GLY A 647 18.58 14.83 2.02
C GLY A 647 17.53 14.98 0.92
N LYS A 648 17.10 16.23 0.70
CA LYS A 648 16.13 16.55 -0.36
C LYS A 648 16.78 16.46 -1.73
N TYR A 649 15.98 16.12 -2.74
CA TYR A 649 16.39 16.24 -4.13
C TYR A 649 16.44 17.72 -4.54
N SER A 650 17.54 18.15 -5.15
CA SER A 650 17.69 19.49 -5.74
C SER A 650 17.48 19.41 -7.24
N ASP A 651 16.36 19.95 -7.72
CA ASP A 651 16.10 20.07 -9.16
C ASP A 651 17.15 20.98 -9.86
N VAL A 652 17.72 21.95 -9.13
CA VAL A 652 18.75 22.87 -9.66
C VAL A 652 20.08 22.14 -9.88
N ASN A 653 20.47 21.30 -8.93
CA ASN A 653 21.74 20.57 -9.00
C ASN A 653 21.60 19.19 -9.65
N ALA A 654 20.37 18.80 -10.02
CA ALA A 654 20.00 17.48 -10.54
C ALA A 654 20.56 16.32 -9.70
N LYS A 655 20.54 16.47 -8.37
CA LYS A 655 21.09 15.48 -7.42
C LYS A 655 20.50 15.61 -6.02
N PHE A 656 20.72 14.62 -5.16
CA PHE A 656 20.38 14.73 -3.74
C PHE A 656 21.37 15.62 -2.99
N ALA A 657 20.90 16.32 -1.95
CA ALA A 657 21.74 17.27 -1.20
C ALA A 657 22.99 16.61 -0.60
N ASP A 658 22.83 15.40 -0.07
CA ASP A 658 23.86 14.73 0.73
C ASP A 658 24.34 13.41 0.11
N GLU A 659 24.04 13.12 -1.17
CA GLU A 659 24.46 11.87 -1.82
C GLU A 659 25.98 11.66 -1.87
N ASP A 660 26.76 12.73 -1.80
CA ASP A 660 28.23 12.67 -1.80
C ASP A 660 28.82 12.53 -0.38
N SER A 661 27.99 12.54 0.67
CA SER A 661 28.47 12.37 2.04
C SER A 661 28.96 10.93 2.29
N PRO A 662 30.01 10.74 3.13
CA PRO A 662 30.46 9.39 3.51
C PRO A 662 29.34 8.52 4.07
N GLN A 663 28.42 9.12 4.84
CA GLN A 663 27.26 8.44 5.42
C GLN A 663 26.29 7.95 4.33
N ALA A 664 25.98 8.79 3.34
CA ALA A 664 25.14 8.38 2.21
C ALA A 664 25.78 7.27 1.39
N ARG A 665 27.08 7.35 1.12
CA ARG A 665 27.82 6.32 0.37
C ARG A 665 27.86 4.98 1.13
N ALA A 666 28.09 5.01 2.44
CA ALA A 666 28.06 3.82 3.28
C ALA A 666 26.67 3.16 3.30
N VAL A 667 25.61 3.97 3.45
CA VAL A 667 24.23 3.45 3.42
C VAL A 667 23.88 2.85 2.05
N LEU A 668 24.29 3.48 0.94
CA LEU A 668 24.10 2.90 -0.40
C LEU A 668 24.83 1.56 -0.55
N ALA A 669 26.07 1.45 -0.06
CA ALA A 669 26.81 0.21 -0.10
C ALA A 669 26.08 -0.93 0.63
N GLU A 670 25.59 -0.67 1.84
CA GLU A 670 24.84 -1.65 2.64
C GLU A 670 23.52 -2.07 1.97
N VAL A 671 22.75 -1.11 1.46
CA VAL A 671 21.45 -1.36 0.86
C VAL A 671 21.57 -2.16 -0.44
N VAL A 672 22.55 -1.82 -1.28
CA VAL A 672 22.82 -2.53 -2.54
C VAL A 672 23.37 -3.92 -2.27
N ALA A 673 24.28 -4.08 -1.30
CA ALA A 673 24.81 -5.39 -0.90
C ALA A 673 23.69 -6.32 -0.44
N LEU A 674 22.79 -5.82 0.43
CA LEU A 674 21.65 -6.58 0.91
C LEU A 674 20.69 -6.95 -0.23
N ALA A 675 20.46 -6.04 -1.18
CA ALA A 675 19.60 -6.30 -2.33
C ALA A 675 20.13 -7.43 -3.23
N LEU A 676 21.43 -7.39 -3.55
CA LEU A 676 22.10 -8.45 -4.32
C LEU A 676 22.10 -9.79 -3.58
N ALA A 677 22.34 -9.76 -2.27
CA ALA A 677 22.33 -10.95 -1.43
C ALA A 677 20.94 -11.60 -1.36
N THR A 678 19.90 -10.78 -1.15
CA THR A 678 18.51 -11.24 -1.11
C THR A 678 18.14 -11.92 -2.42
N TYR A 679 18.48 -11.31 -3.56
CA TYR A 679 18.26 -11.88 -4.88
C TYR A 679 18.94 -13.24 -5.07
N GLY A 680 20.20 -13.37 -4.63
CA GLY A 680 20.90 -14.65 -4.64
C GLY A 680 20.23 -15.70 -3.76
N THR A 681 19.84 -15.33 -2.55
CA THR A 681 19.17 -16.22 -1.58
C THR A 681 17.82 -16.71 -2.07
N GLU A 682 17.00 -15.84 -2.65
CA GLU A 682 15.72 -16.23 -3.26
C GLU A 682 15.92 -17.29 -4.34
N ARG A 683 16.91 -17.11 -5.23
CA ARG A 683 17.23 -18.08 -6.28
C ARG A 683 17.81 -19.40 -5.78
N GLU A 684 18.60 -19.36 -4.71
CA GLU A 684 19.06 -20.59 -4.06
C GLU A 684 17.91 -21.31 -3.38
N TYR A 685 17.00 -20.59 -2.72
CA TYR A 685 15.81 -21.16 -2.08
C TYR A 685 14.90 -21.83 -3.11
N GLU A 686 14.66 -21.19 -4.26
CA GLU A 686 13.88 -21.77 -5.37
C GLU A 686 14.46 -23.11 -5.87
N ARG A 687 15.79 -23.29 -5.78
CA ARG A 687 16.47 -24.50 -6.24
C ARG A 687 16.67 -25.55 -5.16
N ARG A 688 16.98 -25.12 -3.93
CA ARG A 688 17.39 -25.93 -2.79
C ARG A 688 16.61 -25.51 -1.54
N PRO A 689 15.27 -25.62 -1.55
CA PRO A 689 14.44 -25.22 -0.41
C PRO A 689 14.81 -25.99 0.87
N GLU A 690 15.37 -27.20 0.74
CA GLU A 690 15.86 -28.00 1.86
C GLU A 690 17.07 -27.39 2.59
N MET A 691 17.90 -26.60 1.91
CA MET A 691 19.05 -25.93 2.54
C MET A 691 18.65 -24.63 3.25
N LEU A 692 17.53 -24.05 2.84
CA LEU A 692 17.01 -22.77 3.34
C LEU A 692 15.60 -22.96 3.91
N SER A 693 15.43 -24.04 4.67
CA SER A 693 14.14 -24.56 5.15
C SER A 693 13.43 -23.67 6.17
N ASP A 694 14.14 -22.75 6.80
CA ASP A 694 13.61 -21.87 7.83
C ASP A 694 14.09 -20.42 7.65
N ALA A 695 13.34 -19.49 8.26
CA ALA A 695 13.61 -18.05 8.14
C ALA A 695 15.00 -17.65 8.65
N THR A 696 15.53 -18.36 9.67
CA THR A 696 16.84 -18.06 10.25
C THR A 696 17.95 -18.40 9.26
N ARG A 697 17.87 -19.55 8.59
CA ARG A 697 18.81 -19.94 7.53
C ARG A 697 18.76 -18.97 6.35
N VAL A 698 17.58 -18.54 5.94
CA VAL A 698 17.41 -17.52 4.89
C VAL A 698 18.09 -16.20 5.29
N LEU A 699 17.90 -15.74 6.52
CA LEU A 699 18.52 -14.52 7.04
C LEU A 699 20.04 -14.64 7.12
N LEU A 700 20.56 -15.74 7.65
CA LEU A 700 22.01 -16.00 7.76
C LEU A 700 22.66 -16.08 6.39
N ARG A 701 22.07 -16.84 5.46
CA ARG A 701 22.58 -16.96 4.09
C ARG A 701 22.59 -15.61 3.36
N THR A 702 21.57 -14.79 3.60
CA THR A 702 21.51 -13.43 3.07
C THR A 702 22.59 -12.54 3.69
N ALA A 703 22.87 -12.65 4.98
CA ALA A 703 23.94 -11.90 5.63
C ALA A 703 25.34 -12.32 5.12
N GLU A 704 25.60 -13.63 4.99
CA GLU A 704 26.83 -14.17 4.42
C GLU A 704 27.09 -13.63 3.01
N ARG A 705 26.05 -13.62 2.17
CA ARG A 705 26.14 -13.08 0.81
C ARG A 705 26.30 -11.58 0.77
N ALA A 706 25.65 -10.84 1.67
CA ALA A 706 25.80 -9.39 1.75
C ALA A 706 27.27 -9.02 2.04
N ALA A 707 27.93 -9.78 2.92
CA ALA A 707 29.34 -9.58 3.25
C ALA A 707 30.29 -9.74 2.03
N LEU A 708 29.92 -10.55 1.03
CA LEU A 708 30.70 -10.71 -0.20
C LEU A 708 30.80 -9.39 -0.97
N PHE A 709 29.73 -8.61 -0.99
CA PHE A 709 29.61 -7.38 -1.78
C PHE A 709 29.99 -6.12 -1.01
N GLN A 710 29.76 -6.10 0.31
CA GLN A 710 29.94 -4.92 1.17
C GLN A 710 31.33 -4.27 1.00
N ALA A 711 32.42 -5.04 1.13
CA ALA A 711 33.77 -4.49 1.07
C ALA A 711 34.08 -3.83 -0.28
N THR A 712 33.62 -4.44 -1.38
CA THR A 712 33.78 -3.89 -2.74
C THR A 712 32.94 -2.64 -2.93
N LEU A 713 31.69 -2.65 -2.45
CA LEU A 713 30.77 -1.51 -2.55
C LEU A 713 31.24 -0.31 -1.73
N HIS A 714 31.70 -0.52 -0.50
CA HIS A 714 32.26 0.56 0.33
C HIS A 714 33.45 1.22 -0.34
N ARG A 715 34.33 0.44 -0.99
CA ARG A 715 35.48 0.99 -1.73
C ARG A 715 35.06 1.71 -3.01
N ALA A 716 34.13 1.14 -3.78
CA ALA A 716 33.73 1.67 -5.08
C ALA A 716 32.82 2.90 -4.97
N LEU A 717 32.02 3.00 -3.91
CA LEU A 717 31.10 4.11 -3.68
C LEU A 717 31.69 5.22 -2.83
N ALA A 718 32.88 5.02 -2.24
CA ALA A 718 33.58 6.03 -1.45
C ALA A 718 33.62 7.38 -2.19
N PRO A 719 33.36 8.51 -1.50
CA PRO A 719 33.51 9.83 -2.10
C PRO A 719 34.95 10.02 -2.62
N ALA A 720 35.11 10.70 -3.75
CA ALA A 720 36.43 11.14 -4.18
C ALA A 720 36.97 12.17 -3.18
N GLU A 721 38.23 12.03 -2.76
CA GLU A 721 38.94 13.04 -1.94
C GLU A 721 39.15 14.36 -2.68
#